data_AF-A0AAD9ZQ16-F1
#
_entry.id   AF-A0AAD9ZQ16-F1
#
_cell.length_a   1.000
_cell.length_b   1.000
_cell.length_c   1.000
_cell.angle_alpha   90.00
_cell.angle_beta   90.00
_cell.angle_gamma   90.00
#
_symmetry.space_group_name_H-M   'P 1'
#
loop_
_entity.id
_entity.type
_entity.pdbx_description
1 polymer ?
#
loop_
_entity_poly.entity_id
_entity_poly.type
_entity_poly.pdbx_seq_one_letter_code
_entity_poly.pdbx_strand_id
1 'polypeptide(L)'
;MAEATSFLLRNAPIEQVKTGIRKIILEVVKKPSTERKSGVTALLYYVMRGTSSGFHSRAEHVLVLLMSNSIFSIGDKLNQGSETIVEVLISAFQRICDNLGPKELNFMWEHLFQEIIDSVANRSLLHLSRLLSLLIATTQIDNVSQISDYRPLLKLVDLLVHTFMIPSGKGKEIDHLAEVVDKVLQLMLCILDGLYRADDMSTISGFSLQWAPAFELKKSSLLVFIEELLLKDTCLLYTFRVNIISAMNDLIESSQEEVICLLLSFFEKLQMNHQCSTFLDGTSKGRVSRIHSFLQEAICSWISVINNIHGNSSSTQIDEAKLALLWGAIGCYPYFFDVQENSSLLMNLIDALDRLLMNEADIVAGVRKHTWQSLIGAALASYYKWHLFKNSALEETSKVLHLAKTYKSSVQVLSAAADCLDYVHGTTLQADTSHKKYHPELEAQKAVDAVLIFADNLCHSDKAIRVSTLRILCHYEPLSCEISTNDQPPQKKMKTETGVSHSSLMDYHGCNVIQLLLSIETTPISISTSRKVILLISRIQMSLTTGRIAEAYIPLVLNGIIGILHNRFSYLWSPASECLAVLISKHVELVWNKFVCYFEHCQSIFQTSHDQLDWKSAKSNKSGDLVERFDLFVSPASGSSPHGTVLSLVLQSLQKAPSVVEPRSRQIVPLFFKFLGYCDNNVVSVGSFNSHICKGKEWKGVLKEWLNLLKLMRNPKSFYRSQFLKDVLQNRLLDENDAEIQIKVLDCLLMWKDDFLLPYESASKKLNRFKENERRTNNSGV
;
A
#
# COMPACT_ATOMS: atom_id res chain seq x y z
N MET A 1 2.40 51.29 -14.08
CA MET A 1 2.03 51.57 -15.49
C MET A 1 0.61 51.11 -15.81
N ALA A 2 0.27 49.83 -15.63
CA ALA A 2 -1.08 49.31 -15.94
C ALA A 2 -2.23 50.15 -15.36
N GLU A 3 -2.17 50.54 -14.09
CA GLU A 3 -3.18 51.39 -13.44
C GLU A 3 -3.25 52.83 -14.01
N ALA A 4 -2.11 53.43 -14.35
CA ALA A 4 -2.07 54.75 -14.97
C ALA A 4 -2.64 54.72 -16.41
N THR A 5 -2.30 53.68 -17.17
CA THR A 5 -2.83 53.47 -18.53
C THR A 5 -4.31 53.12 -18.50
N SER A 6 -4.77 52.38 -17.48
CA SER A 6 -6.20 52.06 -17.34
C SER A 6 -7.04 53.31 -17.12
N PHE A 7 -6.53 54.33 -16.41
CA PHE A 7 -7.21 55.61 -16.26
C PHE A 7 -7.48 56.30 -17.61
N LEU A 8 -6.52 56.24 -18.55
CA LEU A 8 -6.72 56.78 -19.90
C LEU A 8 -7.81 56.01 -20.65
N LEU A 9 -7.78 54.68 -20.58
CA LEU A 9 -8.78 53.83 -21.24
C LEU A 9 -10.19 54.05 -20.63
N ARG A 10 -10.32 54.17 -19.30
CA ARG A 10 -11.60 54.42 -18.63
C ARG A 10 -12.24 55.76 -19.02
N ASN A 11 -11.43 56.75 -19.42
CA ASN A 11 -11.90 58.08 -19.81
C ASN A 11 -12.09 58.26 -21.33
N ALA A 12 -11.57 57.34 -22.16
CA ALA A 12 -11.71 57.42 -23.61
C ALA A 12 -13.14 57.07 -24.09
N PRO A 13 -13.59 57.51 -25.28
CA PRO A 13 -14.85 57.07 -25.88
C PRO A 13 -14.89 55.55 -26.08
N ILE A 14 -16.07 54.92 -25.99
CA ILE A 14 -16.16 53.45 -25.94
C ILE A 14 -15.57 52.73 -27.16
N GLU A 15 -15.73 53.29 -28.36
CA GLU A 15 -15.14 52.72 -29.58
C GLU A 15 -13.61 52.80 -29.59
N GLN A 16 -13.04 53.83 -28.96
CA GLN A 16 -11.59 53.94 -28.77
C GLN A 16 -11.09 52.93 -27.73
N VAL A 17 -11.87 52.66 -26.68
CA VAL A 17 -11.56 51.61 -25.70
C VAL A 17 -11.54 50.24 -26.37
N LYS A 18 -12.57 49.89 -27.16
CA LYS A 18 -12.64 48.63 -27.90
C LYS A 18 -11.45 48.47 -28.85
N THR A 19 -11.12 49.52 -29.58
CA THR A 19 -9.96 49.53 -30.50
C THR A 19 -8.63 49.39 -29.75
N GLY A 20 -8.48 50.09 -28.63
CA GLY A 20 -7.30 50.01 -27.77
C GLY A 20 -7.08 48.60 -27.22
N ILE A 21 -8.12 47.98 -26.66
CA ILE A 21 -8.06 46.61 -26.12
C ILE A 21 -7.68 45.61 -27.21
N ARG A 22 -8.31 45.67 -28.39
CA ARG A 22 -7.94 44.80 -29.52
C ARG A 22 -6.48 44.93 -29.92
N LYS A 23 -5.93 46.15 -29.92
CA LYS A 23 -4.50 46.38 -30.21
C LYS A 23 -3.59 45.82 -29.12
N ILE A 24 -3.96 45.97 -27.85
CA ILE A 24 -3.21 45.43 -26.71
C ILE A 24 -3.17 43.90 -26.78
N ILE A 25 -4.31 43.25 -27.03
CA ILE A 25 -4.40 41.80 -27.22
C ILE A 25 -3.57 41.35 -28.42
N LEU A 26 -3.65 42.06 -29.55
CA LEU A 26 -2.83 41.75 -30.72
C LEU A 26 -1.33 41.85 -30.42
N GLU A 27 -0.90 42.83 -29.62
CA GLU A 27 0.52 43.00 -29.28
C GLU A 27 1.05 41.89 -28.37
N VAL A 28 0.27 41.44 -27.39
CA VAL A 28 0.69 40.31 -26.53
C VAL A 28 0.73 39.00 -27.32
N VAL A 29 -0.19 38.82 -28.26
CA VAL A 29 -0.24 37.66 -29.16
C VAL A 29 0.93 37.64 -30.14
N LYS A 30 1.31 38.80 -30.71
CA LYS A 30 2.45 38.89 -31.64
C LYS A 30 3.79 38.61 -30.99
N LYS A 31 3.93 38.90 -29.70
CA LYS A 31 5.17 38.82 -28.94
C LYS A 31 4.88 38.32 -27.51
N PRO A 32 4.55 37.03 -27.34
CA PRO A 32 4.21 36.48 -26.05
C PRO A 32 5.45 36.46 -25.14
N SER A 33 5.34 37.05 -23.95
CA SER A 33 6.32 36.95 -22.85
C SER A 33 5.59 37.05 -21.53
N THR A 34 6.18 36.48 -20.47
CA THR A 34 5.62 36.48 -19.11
C THR A 34 5.29 37.89 -18.62
N GLU A 35 6.17 38.85 -18.86
CA GLU A 35 6.00 40.25 -18.43
C GLU A 35 4.86 40.93 -19.19
N ARG A 36 4.74 40.65 -20.50
CA ARG A 36 3.66 41.21 -21.32
C ARG A 36 2.32 40.60 -20.98
N LYS A 37 2.24 39.27 -20.80
CA LYS A 37 1.03 38.58 -20.36
C LYS A 37 0.54 39.17 -19.02
N SER A 38 1.43 39.22 -18.02
CA SER A 38 1.12 39.80 -16.71
C SER A 38 0.73 41.28 -16.78
N GLY A 39 1.44 42.08 -17.58
CA GLY A 39 1.15 43.50 -17.78
C GLY A 39 -0.21 43.76 -18.42
N VAL A 40 -0.59 42.97 -19.43
CA VAL A 40 -1.91 43.05 -20.08
C VAL A 40 -3.00 42.56 -19.13
N THR A 41 -2.80 41.43 -18.45
CA THR A 41 -3.71 40.94 -17.40
C THR A 41 -3.99 42.02 -16.34
N ALA A 42 -2.94 42.66 -15.82
CA ALA A 42 -3.07 43.76 -14.86
C ALA A 42 -3.84 44.95 -15.46
N LEU A 43 -3.54 45.33 -16.70
CA LEU A 43 -4.21 46.43 -17.38
C LEU A 43 -5.70 46.16 -17.55
N LEU A 44 -6.08 44.98 -18.05
CA LEU A 44 -7.48 44.58 -18.23
C LEU A 44 -8.24 44.63 -16.89
N TYR A 45 -7.64 44.10 -15.83
CA TYR A 45 -8.20 44.19 -14.47
C TYR A 45 -8.45 45.65 -14.03
N TYR A 46 -7.43 46.52 -14.10
CA TYR A 46 -7.56 47.91 -13.68
C TYR A 46 -8.44 48.77 -14.60
N VAL A 47 -8.67 48.34 -15.84
CA VAL A 47 -9.62 48.98 -16.76
C VAL A 47 -11.06 48.69 -16.35
N MET A 48 -11.34 47.57 -15.69
CA MET A 48 -12.68 47.20 -15.24
C MET A 48 -12.93 47.57 -13.77
N ARG A 49 -11.88 47.65 -12.95
CA ARG A 49 -11.96 47.98 -11.52
C ARG A 49 -12.39 49.44 -11.27
N GLY A 50 -13.42 49.61 -10.45
CA GLY A 50 -13.87 50.90 -9.91
C GLY A 50 -13.18 51.30 -8.60
N THR A 51 -13.60 52.43 -8.03
CA THR A 51 -13.04 53.01 -6.80
C THR A 51 -13.50 52.30 -5.51
N SER A 52 -14.62 51.57 -5.54
CA SER A 52 -15.32 51.03 -4.36
C SER A 52 -15.28 49.50 -4.26
N SER A 53 -14.11 48.87 -4.50
CA SER A 53 -13.96 47.40 -4.51
C SER A 53 -15.02 46.66 -5.35
N GLY A 54 -15.46 47.30 -6.45
CA GLY A 54 -16.53 46.85 -7.36
C GLY A 54 -16.22 47.25 -8.80
N PHE A 55 -17.02 46.77 -9.75
CA PHE A 55 -16.98 47.25 -11.14
C PHE A 55 -17.50 48.69 -11.24
N HIS A 56 -17.01 49.47 -12.19
CA HIS A 56 -17.62 50.75 -12.56
C HIS A 56 -18.65 50.58 -13.71
N SER A 57 -19.51 51.56 -13.94
CA SER A 57 -20.59 51.48 -14.95
C SER A 57 -20.13 51.13 -16.37
N ARG A 58 -18.93 51.56 -16.77
CA ARG A 58 -18.37 51.26 -18.11
C ARG A 58 -17.68 49.89 -18.24
N ALA A 59 -17.59 49.11 -17.16
CA ALA A 59 -16.83 47.86 -17.15
C ALA A 59 -17.55 46.77 -17.95
N GLU A 60 -18.87 46.83 -18.02
CA GLU A 60 -19.74 45.99 -18.85
C GLU A 60 -19.26 45.87 -20.29
N HIS A 61 -19.06 47.00 -20.95
CA HIS A 61 -18.65 47.01 -22.35
C HIS A 61 -17.27 46.38 -22.57
N VAL A 62 -16.41 46.43 -21.54
CA VAL A 62 -15.09 45.79 -21.59
C VAL A 62 -15.23 44.29 -21.35
N LEU A 63 -16.01 43.87 -20.35
CA LEU A 63 -16.32 42.46 -20.09
C LEU A 63 -16.89 41.78 -21.33
N VAL A 64 -17.98 42.33 -21.90
CA VAL A 64 -18.63 41.79 -23.11
C VAL A 64 -17.66 41.72 -24.28
N LEU A 65 -16.79 42.73 -24.45
CA LEU A 65 -15.78 42.70 -25.50
C LEU A 65 -14.80 41.54 -25.29
N LEU A 66 -14.29 41.35 -24.07
CA LEU A 66 -13.30 40.31 -23.75
C LEU A 66 -13.87 38.90 -23.94
N MET A 67 -15.18 38.72 -23.73
CA MET A 67 -15.87 37.45 -23.95
C MET A 67 -16.31 37.25 -25.41
N SER A 68 -16.27 38.29 -26.26
CA SER A 68 -16.72 38.18 -27.65
C SER A 68 -15.75 37.40 -28.54
N ASN A 69 -16.27 36.72 -29.56
CA ASN A 69 -15.46 36.04 -30.58
C ASN A 69 -14.50 37.00 -31.31
N SER A 70 -14.79 38.32 -31.30
CA SER A 70 -13.92 39.33 -31.92
C SER A 70 -12.55 39.48 -31.23
N ILE A 71 -12.43 39.09 -29.95
CA ILE A 71 -11.15 39.04 -29.23
C ILE A 71 -10.47 37.71 -29.45
N PHE A 72 -11.18 36.59 -29.28
CA PHE A 72 -10.60 35.26 -29.44
C PHE A 72 -10.05 35.02 -30.86
N SER A 73 -10.74 35.52 -31.89
CA SER A 73 -10.32 35.37 -33.29
C SER A 73 -9.05 36.13 -33.68
N ILE A 74 -8.54 37.04 -32.82
CA ILE A 74 -7.26 37.73 -33.05
C ILE A 74 -6.09 36.74 -33.10
N GLY A 75 -6.18 35.66 -32.32
CA GLY A 75 -5.13 34.65 -32.18
C GLY A 75 -5.14 33.58 -33.27
N ASP A 76 -6.24 33.41 -34.00
CA ASP A 76 -6.45 32.28 -34.92
C ASP A 76 -5.43 32.23 -36.08
N LYS A 77 -4.84 33.37 -36.44
CA LYS A 77 -3.91 33.50 -37.56
C LYS A 77 -2.43 33.43 -37.15
N LEU A 78 -2.14 33.26 -35.85
CA LEU A 78 -0.80 33.34 -35.29
C LEU A 78 -0.49 32.08 -34.48
N ASN A 79 0.70 31.52 -34.66
CA ASN A 79 1.14 30.34 -33.90
C ASN A 79 1.12 30.64 -32.39
N GLN A 80 0.49 29.76 -31.60
CA GLN A 80 0.27 29.92 -30.14
C GLN A 80 -0.58 31.15 -29.75
N GLY A 81 -1.20 31.82 -30.72
CA GLY A 81 -1.96 33.05 -30.47
C GLY A 81 -3.26 32.79 -29.73
N SER A 82 -3.96 31.71 -30.07
CA SER A 82 -5.20 31.28 -29.38
C SER A 82 -4.94 30.97 -27.89
N GLU A 83 -3.93 30.15 -27.59
CA GLU A 83 -3.53 29.79 -26.22
C GLU A 83 -3.15 31.03 -25.40
N THR A 84 -2.35 31.92 -25.99
CA THR A 84 -1.93 33.18 -25.34
C THR A 84 -3.13 34.05 -24.95
N ILE A 85 -4.16 34.15 -25.81
CA ILE A 85 -5.37 34.92 -25.50
C ILE A 85 -6.12 34.27 -24.34
N VAL A 86 -6.36 32.96 -24.41
CA VAL A 86 -7.10 32.23 -23.38
C VAL A 86 -6.40 32.36 -22.02
N GLU A 87 -5.07 32.20 -21.97
CA GLU A 87 -4.29 32.39 -20.73
C GLU A 87 -4.43 33.80 -20.15
N VAL A 88 -4.26 34.85 -20.98
CA VAL A 88 -4.34 36.25 -20.53
C VAL A 88 -5.73 36.58 -20.00
N LEU A 89 -6.77 36.10 -20.68
CA LEU A 89 -8.16 36.30 -20.27
C LEU A 89 -8.48 35.52 -18.98
N ILE A 90 -8.07 34.25 -18.89
CA ILE A 90 -8.19 33.45 -17.67
C ILE A 90 -7.54 34.19 -16.50
N SER A 91 -6.27 34.60 -16.62
CA SER A 91 -5.57 35.31 -15.55
C SER A 91 -6.23 36.65 -15.19
N ALA A 92 -6.82 37.35 -16.16
CA ALA A 92 -7.53 38.60 -15.91
C ALA A 92 -8.83 38.37 -15.11
N PHE A 93 -9.62 37.36 -15.49
CA PHE A 93 -10.85 37.02 -14.78
C PHE A 93 -10.57 36.40 -13.41
N GLN A 94 -9.56 35.56 -13.26
CA GLN A 94 -9.13 35.03 -11.97
C GLN A 94 -8.75 36.17 -11.01
N ARG A 95 -7.96 37.14 -11.50
CA ARG A 95 -7.61 38.34 -10.72
C ARG A 95 -8.83 39.20 -10.37
N ILE A 96 -9.86 39.23 -11.20
CA ILE A 96 -11.15 39.86 -10.86
C ILE A 96 -11.79 39.12 -9.69
N CYS A 97 -11.97 37.80 -9.79
CA CYS A 97 -12.55 36.97 -8.74
C CYS A 97 -11.81 37.12 -7.40
N ASP A 98 -10.47 37.12 -7.41
CA ASP A 98 -9.67 37.22 -6.18
C ASP A 98 -9.82 38.56 -5.43
N ASN A 99 -10.28 39.62 -6.11
CA ASN A 99 -10.26 40.99 -5.59
C ASN A 99 -11.65 41.66 -5.48
N LEU A 100 -12.72 40.98 -5.91
CA LEU A 100 -14.10 41.51 -5.92
C LEU A 100 -15.01 40.62 -5.07
N GLY A 101 -16.06 41.22 -4.48
CA GLY A 101 -17.02 40.48 -3.66
C GLY A 101 -17.99 39.62 -4.51
N PRO A 102 -18.63 38.60 -3.91
CA PRO A 102 -19.55 37.69 -4.61
C PRO A 102 -20.72 38.39 -5.31
N LYS A 103 -21.24 39.49 -4.72
CA LYS A 103 -22.37 40.24 -5.28
C LYS A 103 -21.96 41.03 -6.53
N GLU A 104 -20.76 41.59 -6.51
CA GLU A 104 -20.18 42.34 -7.63
C GLU A 104 -19.84 41.41 -8.79
N LEU A 105 -19.49 40.15 -8.51
CA LEU A 105 -19.17 39.13 -9.51
C LEU A 105 -20.40 38.57 -10.24
N ASN A 106 -21.60 38.62 -9.66
CA ASN A 106 -22.84 38.16 -10.33
C ASN A 106 -23.00 38.80 -11.71
N PHE A 107 -22.68 40.08 -11.82
CA PHE A 107 -22.72 40.81 -13.08
C PHE A 107 -21.82 40.20 -14.16
N MET A 108 -20.60 39.77 -13.78
CA MET A 108 -19.67 39.11 -14.70
C MET A 108 -20.20 37.74 -15.11
N TRP A 109 -20.72 36.97 -14.16
CA TRP A 109 -21.26 35.63 -14.40
C TRP A 109 -22.46 35.65 -15.36
N GLU A 110 -23.40 36.59 -15.16
CA GLU A 110 -24.57 36.76 -16.04
C GLU A 110 -24.17 36.96 -17.50
N HIS A 111 -23.19 37.83 -17.76
CA HIS A 111 -22.71 38.09 -19.12
C HIS A 111 -21.94 36.92 -19.72
N LEU A 112 -21.13 36.22 -18.90
CA LEU A 112 -20.41 35.02 -19.35
C LEU A 112 -21.39 33.90 -19.73
N PHE A 113 -22.42 33.66 -18.91
CA PHE A 113 -23.44 32.66 -19.19
C PHE A 113 -24.24 33.02 -20.44
N GLN A 114 -24.61 34.29 -20.62
CA GLN A 114 -25.33 34.73 -21.81
C GLN A 114 -24.51 34.55 -23.09
N GLU A 115 -23.23 34.92 -23.09
CA GLU A 115 -22.36 34.74 -24.26
C GLU A 115 -22.15 33.24 -24.59
N ILE A 116 -22.11 32.37 -23.58
CA ILE A 116 -22.07 30.92 -23.79
C ILE A 116 -23.38 30.45 -24.45
N ILE A 117 -24.54 30.87 -23.94
CA ILE A 117 -25.86 30.54 -24.52
C ILE A 117 -25.94 30.99 -25.98
N ASP A 118 -25.50 32.21 -26.27
CA ASP A 118 -25.49 32.76 -27.62
C ASP A 118 -24.54 31.97 -28.53
N SER A 119 -23.39 31.53 -28.01
CA SER A 119 -22.43 30.69 -28.74
C SER A 119 -23.00 29.31 -29.08
N VAL A 120 -23.79 28.72 -28.17
CA VAL A 120 -24.53 27.47 -28.39
C VAL A 120 -25.57 27.66 -29.49
N ALA A 121 -26.39 28.71 -29.42
CA ALA A 121 -27.41 29.02 -30.42
C ALA A 121 -26.80 29.25 -31.82
N ASN A 122 -25.65 29.92 -31.87
CA ASN A 122 -24.92 30.22 -33.10
C ASN A 122 -24.03 29.06 -33.60
N ARG A 123 -23.98 27.92 -32.89
CA ARG A 123 -23.13 26.76 -33.18
C ARG A 123 -21.64 27.09 -33.36
N SER A 124 -21.13 28.08 -32.63
CA SER A 124 -19.73 28.50 -32.69
C SER A 124 -18.85 27.65 -31.76
N LEU A 125 -18.53 26.41 -32.18
CA LEU A 125 -17.86 25.42 -31.32
C LEU A 125 -16.48 25.88 -30.81
N LEU A 126 -15.67 26.51 -31.66
CA LEU A 126 -14.34 27.00 -31.27
C LEU A 126 -14.42 28.13 -30.23
N HIS A 127 -15.36 29.07 -30.43
CA HIS A 127 -15.60 30.15 -29.48
C HIS A 127 -16.14 29.61 -28.15
N LEU A 128 -17.08 28.67 -28.24
CA LEU A 128 -17.65 27.97 -27.09
C LEU A 128 -16.57 27.26 -26.26
N SER A 129 -15.65 26.50 -26.89
CA SER A 129 -14.57 25.82 -26.15
C SER A 129 -13.71 26.82 -25.34
N ARG A 130 -13.42 27.98 -25.92
CA ARG A 130 -12.61 29.03 -25.27
C ARG A 130 -13.35 29.67 -24.10
N LEU A 131 -14.66 29.92 -24.26
CA LEU A 131 -15.52 30.41 -23.19
C LEU A 131 -15.66 29.39 -22.06
N LEU A 132 -15.79 28.10 -22.38
CA LEU A 132 -15.83 27.04 -21.36
C LEU A 132 -14.49 26.93 -20.63
N SER A 133 -13.36 27.06 -21.32
CA SER A 133 -12.03 27.11 -20.68
C SER A 133 -11.90 28.29 -19.72
N LEU A 134 -12.41 29.45 -20.12
CA LEU A 134 -12.49 30.63 -19.24
C LEU A 134 -13.35 30.33 -18.00
N LEU A 135 -14.56 29.82 -18.21
CA LEU A 135 -15.50 29.48 -17.12
C LEU A 135 -14.87 28.49 -16.14
N ILE A 136 -14.36 27.34 -16.62
CA ILE A 136 -13.73 26.29 -15.81
C ILE A 136 -12.58 26.85 -14.98
N ALA A 137 -11.66 27.60 -15.61
CA ALA A 137 -10.50 28.12 -14.89
C ALA A 137 -10.86 29.20 -13.86
N THR A 138 -11.95 29.93 -14.08
CA THR A 138 -12.46 30.92 -13.12
C THR A 138 -13.24 30.28 -11.98
N THR A 139 -13.81 29.09 -12.18
CA THR A 139 -14.52 28.35 -11.14
C THR A 139 -13.60 27.41 -10.34
N GLN A 140 -12.52 26.84 -10.89
CA GLN A 140 -11.66 25.88 -10.18
C GLN A 140 -10.84 26.43 -9.00
N ILE A 141 -10.53 27.73 -9.00
CA ILE A 141 -9.85 28.37 -7.87
C ILE A 141 -10.81 28.39 -6.68
N ASP A 142 -10.34 28.53 -5.43
CA ASP A 142 -11.14 28.64 -4.20
C ASP A 142 -12.28 29.71 -4.22
N ASN A 143 -12.47 30.36 -5.36
CA ASN A 143 -13.54 31.26 -5.78
C ASN A 143 -14.91 30.59 -5.99
N VAL A 144 -15.05 29.27 -5.84
CA VAL A 144 -16.38 28.63 -5.90
C VAL A 144 -17.32 29.13 -4.78
N SER A 145 -16.77 29.54 -3.62
CA SER A 145 -17.53 30.22 -2.57
C SER A 145 -17.99 31.64 -2.96
N GLN A 146 -17.58 32.14 -4.12
CA GLN A 146 -17.94 33.46 -4.64
C GLN A 146 -19.13 33.44 -5.61
N ILE A 147 -19.61 32.27 -6.04
CA ILE A 147 -20.88 32.17 -6.76
C ILE A 147 -22.01 32.22 -5.73
N SER A 148 -22.71 33.35 -5.67
CA SER A 148 -23.79 33.56 -4.70
C SER A 148 -25.08 32.81 -5.03
N ASP A 149 -25.30 32.47 -6.31
CA ASP A 149 -26.44 31.70 -6.79
C ASP A 149 -26.00 30.74 -7.90
N TYR A 150 -26.09 29.43 -7.65
CA TYR A 150 -25.71 28.41 -8.64
C TYR A 150 -26.77 28.21 -9.71
N ARG A 151 -28.03 28.62 -9.51
CA ARG A 151 -29.14 28.30 -10.42
C ARG A 151 -28.89 28.67 -11.88
N PRO A 152 -28.28 29.82 -12.24
CA PRO A 152 -27.98 30.15 -13.63
C PRO A 152 -26.92 29.21 -14.23
N LEU A 153 -25.87 28.88 -13.47
CA LEU A 153 -24.83 27.95 -13.90
C LEU A 153 -25.40 26.54 -14.10
N LEU A 154 -26.31 26.11 -13.24
CA LEU A 154 -26.98 24.81 -13.35
C LEU A 154 -27.84 24.72 -14.63
N LYS A 155 -28.62 25.76 -14.94
CA LYS A 155 -29.38 25.84 -16.19
C LYS A 155 -28.47 25.83 -17.42
N LEU A 156 -27.31 26.47 -17.32
CA LEU A 156 -26.32 26.49 -18.39
C LEU A 156 -25.77 25.08 -18.66
N VAL A 157 -25.39 24.35 -17.61
CA VAL A 157 -24.88 22.98 -17.78
C VAL A 157 -25.95 22.03 -18.28
N ASP A 158 -27.19 22.16 -17.81
CA ASP A 158 -28.33 21.39 -18.34
C ASP A 158 -28.49 21.59 -19.87
N LEU A 159 -28.43 22.85 -20.33
CA LEU A 159 -28.44 23.19 -21.76
C LEU A 159 -27.26 22.55 -22.51
N LEU A 160 -26.04 22.64 -21.95
CA LEU A 160 -24.83 22.10 -22.59
C LEU A 160 -24.88 20.58 -22.68
N VAL A 161 -25.30 19.89 -21.62
CA VAL A 161 -25.46 18.43 -21.58
C VAL A 161 -26.49 18.00 -22.62
N HIS A 162 -27.68 18.61 -22.62
CA HIS A 162 -28.72 18.28 -23.59
C HIS A 162 -28.37 18.65 -25.03
N THR A 163 -27.46 19.60 -25.27
CA THR A 163 -27.08 19.98 -26.63
C THR A 163 -25.96 19.10 -27.20
N PHE A 164 -24.95 18.78 -26.39
CA PHE A 164 -23.71 18.17 -26.87
C PHE A 164 -23.51 16.70 -26.46
N MET A 165 -24.27 16.21 -25.46
CA MET A 165 -24.12 14.84 -24.94
C MET A 165 -25.14 13.85 -25.49
N ILE A 166 -26.02 14.27 -26.40
CA ILE A 166 -26.97 13.36 -27.04
C ILE A 166 -26.23 12.48 -28.07
N PRO A 167 -26.48 11.15 -28.11
CA PRO A 167 -25.87 10.26 -29.10
C PRO A 167 -26.33 10.60 -30.52
N SER A 168 -25.59 11.45 -31.24
CA SER A 168 -25.85 11.68 -32.67
C SER A 168 -25.16 10.60 -33.51
N GLY A 169 -25.92 9.91 -34.36
CA GLY A 169 -25.44 8.76 -35.14
C GLY A 169 -24.30 9.07 -36.11
N LYS A 170 -23.47 8.03 -36.36
CA LYS A 170 -22.40 7.88 -37.38
C LYS A 170 -22.18 9.10 -38.29
N GLY A 171 -21.49 10.11 -37.78
CA GLY A 171 -20.96 11.24 -38.56
C GLY A 171 -19.45 11.38 -38.29
N LYS A 172 -18.68 11.81 -39.30
CA LYS A 172 -17.26 12.15 -39.11
C LYS A 172 -17.17 13.27 -38.06
N GLU A 173 -16.35 13.04 -37.02
CA GLU A 173 -16.15 13.99 -35.94
C GLU A 173 -15.54 15.30 -36.46
N ILE A 174 -16.05 16.41 -35.91
CA ILE A 174 -15.45 17.73 -36.02
C ILE A 174 -14.60 17.88 -34.77
N ASP A 175 -13.28 18.09 -34.89
CA ASP A 175 -12.33 18.13 -33.75
C ASP A 175 -12.81 19.05 -32.60
N HIS A 176 -13.40 20.20 -32.94
CA HIS A 176 -13.93 21.15 -31.96
C HIS A 176 -15.13 20.66 -31.15
N LEU A 177 -15.88 19.67 -31.64
CA LEU A 177 -16.97 19.06 -30.87
C LEU A 177 -16.43 18.19 -29.74
N ALA A 178 -15.35 17.44 -29.97
CA ALA A 178 -14.71 16.64 -28.94
C ALA A 178 -14.15 17.54 -27.83
N GLU A 179 -13.49 18.64 -28.21
CA GLU A 179 -12.97 19.63 -27.26
C GLU A 179 -14.09 20.24 -26.39
N VAL A 180 -15.23 20.61 -26.99
CA VAL A 180 -16.39 21.12 -26.25
C VAL A 180 -16.93 20.07 -25.28
N VAL A 181 -17.05 18.80 -25.71
CA VAL A 181 -17.51 17.70 -24.84
C VAL A 181 -16.58 17.55 -23.62
N ASP A 182 -15.27 17.52 -23.83
CA ASP A 182 -14.28 17.39 -22.75
C ASP A 182 -14.38 18.56 -21.77
N LYS A 183 -14.57 19.79 -22.28
CA LYS A 183 -14.76 20.97 -21.44
C LYS A 183 -16.06 20.93 -20.64
N VAL A 184 -17.16 20.42 -21.21
CA VAL A 184 -18.41 20.27 -20.47
C VAL A 184 -18.25 19.24 -19.35
N LEU A 185 -17.57 18.11 -19.60
CA LEU A 185 -17.26 17.10 -18.56
C LEU A 185 -16.39 17.69 -17.44
N GLN A 186 -15.35 18.46 -17.78
CA GLN A 186 -14.53 19.18 -16.81
C GLN A 186 -15.36 20.17 -15.98
N LEU A 187 -16.26 20.92 -16.62
CA LEU A 187 -17.14 21.87 -15.94
C LEU A 187 -18.08 21.18 -14.96
N MET A 188 -18.63 20.01 -15.31
CA MET A 188 -19.45 19.21 -14.41
C MET A 188 -18.68 18.83 -13.13
N LEU A 189 -17.42 18.42 -13.24
CA LEU A 189 -16.57 18.11 -12.07
C LEU A 189 -16.33 19.34 -11.20
N CYS A 190 -16.10 20.51 -11.81
CA CYS A 190 -15.89 21.76 -11.07
C CYS A 190 -17.14 22.18 -10.28
N ILE A 191 -18.33 21.96 -10.84
CA ILE A 191 -19.61 22.26 -10.17
C ILE A 191 -19.82 21.32 -8.99
N LEU A 192 -19.52 20.03 -9.15
CA LEU A 192 -19.61 19.06 -8.05
C LEU A 192 -18.70 19.44 -6.88
N ASP A 193 -17.45 19.83 -7.16
CA ASP A 193 -16.54 20.32 -6.12
C ASP A 193 -17.12 21.53 -5.39
N GLY A 194 -17.76 22.42 -6.13
CA GLY A 194 -18.36 23.63 -5.59
C GLY A 194 -19.54 23.39 -4.67
N LEU A 195 -20.51 22.63 -5.16
CA LEU A 195 -21.73 22.32 -4.41
C LEU A 195 -21.45 21.45 -3.20
N TYR A 196 -20.48 20.55 -3.29
CA TYR A 196 -20.06 19.74 -2.16
C TYR A 196 -19.43 20.61 -1.06
N ARG A 197 -18.58 21.58 -1.41
CA ARG A 197 -18.04 22.57 -0.44
C ARG A 197 -19.14 23.45 0.18
N ALA A 198 -20.23 23.69 -0.55
CA ALA A 198 -21.38 24.46 -0.08
C ALA A 198 -22.41 23.63 0.73
N ASP A 199 -22.15 22.33 0.93
CA ASP A 199 -23.03 21.37 1.62
C ASP A 199 -24.46 21.25 1.03
N ASP A 200 -24.63 21.51 -0.28
CA ASP A 200 -25.93 21.42 -0.95
C ASP A 200 -26.16 20.04 -1.60
N MET A 201 -26.26 19.03 -0.75
CA MET A 201 -26.48 17.64 -1.18
C MET A 201 -27.84 17.42 -1.85
N SER A 202 -28.82 18.26 -1.56
CA SER A 202 -30.16 18.17 -2.17
C SER A 202 -30.12 18.46 -3.66
N THR A 203 -29.40 19.52 -4.05
CA THR A 203 -29.19 19.91 -5.44
C THR A 203 -28.33 18.88 -6.17
N ILE A 204 -27.30 18.34 -5.50
CA ILE A 204 -26.45 17.27 -6.06
C ILE A 204 -27.26 16.02 -6.42
N SER A 205 -28.20 15.62 -5.56
CA SER A 205 -29.05 14.44 -5.82
C SER A 205 -29.93 14.60 -7.07
N GLY A 206 -30.38 15.83 -7.36
CA GLY A 206 -31.17 16.15 -8.55
C GLY A 206 -30.40 15.96 -9.86
N PHE A 207 -29.07 16.12 -9.85
CA PHE A 207 -28.26 15.99 -11.07
C PHE A 207 -28.05 14.56 -11.54
N SER A 208 -28.24 13.57 -10.66
CA SER A 208 -28.10 12.16 -11.07
C SER A 208 -29.00 11.85 -12.27
N LEU A 209 -30.21 12.42 -12.33
CA LEU A 209 -31.10 12.24 -13.48
C LEU A 209 -30.79 13.20 -14.64
N GLN A 210 -30.51 14.48 -14.35
CA GLN A 210 -30.28 15.50 -15.39
C GLN A 210 -29.01 15.22 -16.20
N TRP A 211 -27.97 14.70 -15.56
CA TRP A 211 -26.68 14.45 -16.19
C TRP A 211 -26.54 13.03 -16.76
N ALA A 212 -27.58 12.21 -16.68
CA ALA A 212 -27.57 10.86 -17.24
C ALA A 212 -27.07 10.80 -18.71
N PRO A 213 -27.44 11.73 -19.63
CA PRO A 213 -26.94 11.71 -21.01
C PRO A 213 -25.40 11.78 -21.12
N ALA A 214 -24.72 12.45 -20.19
CA ALA A 214 -23.25 12.53 -20.20
C ALA A 214 -22.60 11.16 -19.95
N PHE A 215 -23.29 10.28 -19.21
CA PHE A 215 -22.83 8.92 -18.93
C PHE A 215 -23.17 7.91 -20.05
N GLU A 216 -23.93 8.31 -21.06
CA GLU A 216 -24.25 7.49 -22.23
C GLU A 216 -23.25 7.67 -23.38
N LEU A 217 -22.21 8.50 -23.19
CA LEU A 217 -21.17 8.75 -24.18
C LEU A 217 -20.31 7.49 -24.39
N LYS A 218 -20.16 7.09 -25.66
CA LYS A 218 -19.28 5.98 -26.06
C LYS A 218 -17.89 6.49 -26.48
N LYS A 219 -17.25 7.31 -25.64
CA LYS A 219 -15.96 7.96 -25.93
C LYS A 219 -14.96 7.76 -24.79
N SER A 220 -13.68 7.80 -25.12
CA SER A 220 -12.58 7.71 -24.13
C SER A 220 -12.59 8.88 -23.13
N SER A 221 -13.11 10.04 -23.51
CA SER A 221 -13.26 11.18 -22.60
C SER A 221 -14.18 10.88 -21.41
N LEU A 222 -15.15 9.98 -21.57
CA LEU A 222 -15.98 9.54 -20.45
C LEU A 222 -15.17 8.72 -19.43
N LEU A 223 -14.20 7.91 -19.88
CA LEU A 223 -13.34 7.14 -18.96
C LEU A 223 -12.48 8.08 -18.10
N VAL A 224 -11.89 9.11 -18.71
CA VAL A 224 -11.12 10.14 -17.98
C VAL A 224 -12.01 10.90 -17.00
N PHE A 225 -13.22 11.28 -17.42
CA PHE A 225 -14.19 11.92 -16.53
C PHE A 225 -14.58 11.02 -15.34
N ILE A 226 -14.82 9.74 -15.57
CA ILE A 226 -15.13 8.79 -14.49
C ILE A 226 -13.92 8.62 -13.58
N GLU A 227 -12.70 8.52 -14.11
CA GLU A 227 -11.47 8.46 -13.33
C GLU A 227 -11.32 9.67 -12.40
N GLU A 228 -11.50 10.89 -12.91
CA GLU A 228 -11.46 12.12 -12.13
C GLU A 228 -12.63 12.21 -11.12
N LEU A 229 -13.83 11.73 -11.50
CA LEU A 229 -14.97 11.63 -10.60
C LEU A 229 -14.67 10.68 -9.44
N LEU A 230 -14.02 9.55 -9.71
CA LEU A 230 -13.60 8.58 -8.70
C LEU A 230 -12.66 9.21 -7.68
N LEU A 231 -11.88 10.24 -8.01
CA LEU A 231 -11.02 10.94 -7.05
C LEU A 231 -11.79 11.78 -6.02
N LYS A 232 -13.09 12.04 -6.25
CA LYS A 232 -13.95 12.84 -5.36
C LYS A 232 -14.43 12.06 -4.12
N ASP A 233 -15.21 12.73 -3.29
CA ASP A 233 -15.75 12.18 -2.04
C ASP A 233 -16.76 11.03 -2.27
N THR A 234 -16.79 10.06 -1.35
CA THR A 234 -17.61 8.85 -1.46
C THR A 234 -19.12 9.14 -1.54
N CYS A 235 -19.59 10.22 -0.92
CA CYS A 235 -21.01 10.61 -1.00
C CYS A 235 -21.41 10.99 -2.44
N LEU A 236 -20.54 11.70 -3.16
CA LEU A 236 -20.77 12.05 -4.57
C LEU A 236 -20.82 10.79 -5.44
N LEU A 237 -19.88 9.86 -5.22
CA LEU A 237 -19.84 8.58 -5.94
C LEU A 237 -21.13 7.79 -5.76
N TYR A 238 -21.66 7.77 -4.53
CA TYR A 238 -22.91 7.07 -4.24
C TYR A 238 -24.11 7.68 -4.98
N THR A 239 -24.17 9.00 -5.14
CA THR A 239 -25.23 9.69 -5.89
C THR A 239 -25.22 9.36 -7.38
N PHE A 240 -24.04 9.24 -7.98
CA PHE A 240 -23.88 8.93 -9.41
C PHE A 240 -23.72 7.43 -9.71
N ARG A 241 -23.77 6.55 -8.70
CA ARG A 241 -23.46 5.12 -8.82
C ARG A 241 -24.15 4.42 -9.99
N VAL A 242 -25.45 4.66 -10.20
CA VAL A 242 -26.24 3.98 -11.24
C VAL A 242 -25.77 4.40 -12.63
N ASN A 243 -25.41 5.68 -12.80
CA ASN A 243 -24.92 6.21 -14.07
C ASN A 243 -23.49 5.75 -14.35
N ILE A 244 -22.62 5.75 -13.32
CA ILE A 244 -21.24 5.24 -13.42
C ILE A 244 -21.26 3.77 -13.85
N ILE A 245 -22.06 2.93 -13.19
CA ILE A 245 -22.16 1.50 -13.52
C ILE A 245 -22.72 1.31 -14.93
N SER A 246 -23.75 2.08 -15.32
CA SER A 246 -24.32 2.01 -16.66
C SER A 246 -23.31 2.39 -17.75
N ALA A 247 -22.54 3.47 -17.53
CA ALA A 247 -21.47 3.91 -18.43
C ALA A 247 -20.39 2.83 -18.60
N MET A 248 -19.91 2.27 -17.48
CA MET A 248 -18.95 1.17 -17.47
C MET A 248 -19.50 -0.05 -18.23
N ASN A 249 -20.78 -0.35 -18.07
CA ASN A 249 -21.43 -1.44 -18.80
C ASN A 249 -21.50 -1.20 -20.30
N ASP A 250 -21.65 0.05 -20.74
CA ASP A 250 -21.63 0.36 -22.17
C ASP A 250 -20.23 0.35 -22.78
N LEU A 251 -19.19 0.66 -21.99
CA LEU A 251 -17.80 0.78 -22.44
C LEU A 251 -16.99 -0.52 -22.32
N ILE A 252 -17.45 -1.52 -21.55
CA ILE A 252 -16.69 -2.75 -21.26
C ILE A 252 -16.23 -3.50 -22.52
N GLU A 253 -17.02 -3.52 -23.59
CA GLU A 253 -16.67 -4.21 -24.83
C GLU A 253 -15.55 -3.49 -25.61
N SER A 254 -15.46 -2.17 -25.49
CA SER A 254 -14.51 -1.32 -26.23
C SER A 254 -13.21 -1.04 -25.47
N SER A 255 -13.24 -1.07 -24.13
CA SER A 255 -12.12 -0.65 -23.26
C SER A 255 -12.06 -1.51 -21.99
N GLN A 256 -11.75 -2.79 -22.17
CA GLN A 256 -11.85 -3.79 -21.10
C GLN A 256 -10.94 -3.49 -19.90
N GLU A 257 -9.67 -3.17 -20.14
CA GLU A 257 -8.66 -2.98 -19.08
C GLU A 257 -8.97 -1.75 -18.23
N GLU A 258 -9.28 -0.62 -18.88
CA GLU A 258 -9.61 0.62 -18.21
C GLU A 258 -10.91 0.50 -17.42
N VAL A 259 -11.96 -0.08 -18.02
CA VAL A 259 -13.25 -0.26 -17.33
C VAL A 259 -13.11 -1.16 -16.11
N ILE A 260 -12.36 -2.27 -16.21
CA ILE A 260 -12.13 -3.16 -15.07
C ILE A 260 -11.31 -2.45 -13.98
N CYS A 261 -10.28 -1.68 -14.35
CA CYS A 261 -9.49 -0.90 -13.39
C CYS A 261 -10.36 0.14 -12.65
N LEU A 262 -11.24 0.84 -13.37
CA LEU A 262 -12.16 1.81 -12.79
C LEU A 262 -13.23 1.13 -11.91
N LEU A 263 -13.77 -0.02 -12.31
CA LEU A 263 -14.70 -0.81 -11.49
C LEU A 263 -14.08 -1.23 -10.16
N LEU A 264 -12.85 -1.75 -10.18
CA LEU A 264 -12.12 -2.10 -8.95
C LEU A 264 -11.96 -0.87 -8.04
N SER A 265 -11.49 0.25 -8.61
CA SER A 265 -11.32 1.52 -7.88
C SER A 265 -12.62 2.02 -7.26
N PHE A 266 -13.73 1.91 -8.01
CA PHE A 266 -15.04 2.34 -7.57
C PHE A 266 -15.52 1.55 -6.36
N PHE A 267 -15.45 0.21 -6.42
CA PHE A 267 -15.89 -0.62 -5.30
C PHE A 267 -14.96 -0.54 -4.09
N GLU A 268 -13.65 -0.43 -4.28
CA GLU A 268 -12.70 -0.19 -3.19
C GLU A 268 -13.04 1.09 -2.42
N LYS A 269 -13.37 2.18 -3.13
CA LYS A 269 -13.78 3.44 -2.49
C LYS A 269 -15.12 3.33 -1.77
N LEU A 270 -16.12 2.68 -2.36
CA LEU A 270 -17.42 2.50 -1.71
C LEU A 270 -17.35 1.63 -0.46
N GLN A 271 -16.45 0.64 -0.42
CA GLN A 271 -16.24 -0.23 0.75
C GLN A 271 -15.71 0.50 1.98
N MET A 272 -14.98 1.61 1.80
CA MET A 272 -14.44 2.38 2.93
C MET A 272 -15.54 3.06 3.76
N ASN A 273 -16.79 3.06 3.29
CA ASN A 273 -17.93 3.65 3.99
C ASN A 273 -18.88 2.55 4.51
N HIS A 274 -18.97 2.40 5.84
CA HIS A 274 -19.75 1.36 6.52
C HIS A 274 -21.28 1.41 6.27
N GLN A 275 -21.78 2.43 5.57
CA GLN A 275 -23.21 2.64 5.30
C GLN A 275 -23.71 1.96 4.01
N CYS A 276 -22.82 1.45 3.14
CA CYS A 276 -23.21 0.86 1.86
C CYS A 276 -23.22 -0.67 1.90
N SER A 277 -24.37 -1.29 2.20
CA SER A 277 -24.54 -2.75 2.08
C SER A 277 -25.07 -3.18 0.70
N THR A 278 -25.65 -2.27 -0.09
CA THR A 278 -26.31 -2.59 -1.36
C THR A 278 -25.72 -1.78 -2.54
N PHE A 279 -24.59 -2.23 -3.06
CA PHE A 279 -23.85 -1.56 -4.14
C PHE A 279 -24.64 -1.35 -5.44
N LEU A 280 -25.57 -2.25 -5.76
CA LEU A 280 -26.38 -2.22 -6.98
C LEU A 280 -27.80 -1.67 -6.79
N ASP A 281 -28.15 -1.16 -5.61
CA ASP A 281 -29.52 -0.72 -5.35
C ASP A 281 -29.96 0.39 -6.31
N GLY A 282 -31.11 0.19 -6.96
CA GLY A 282 -31.63 1.05 -8.03
C GLY A 282 -31.10 0.75 -9.44
N THR A 283 -30.22 -0.24 -9.63
CA THR A 283 -29.70 -0.64 -10.96
C THR A 283 -30.51 -1.82 -11.51
N SER A 284 -31.14 -1.67 -12.68
CA SER A 284 -31.89 -2.77 -13.31
C SER A 284 -30.94 -3.82 -13.90
N LYS A 285 -31.36 -5.11 -13.96
CA LYS A 285 -30.56 -6.21 -14.55
C LYS A 285 -30.06 -5.89 -15.97
N GLY A 286 -30.82 -5.12 -16.76
CA GLY A 286 -30.42 -4.70 -18.11
C GLY A 286 -29.24 -3.72 -18.16
N ARG A 287 -28.98 -2.95 -17.11
CA ARG A 287 -27.88 -1.95 -17.05
C ARG A 287 -26.53 -2.54 -16.63
N VAL A 288 -26.49 -3.82 -16.28
CA VAL A 288 -25.27 -4.53 -15.88
C VAL A 288 -25.03 -5.81 -16.69
N SER A 289 -25.87 -6.08 -17.70
CA SER A 289 -25.87 -7.34 -18.43
C SER A 289 -24.58 -7.60 -19.20
N ARG A 290 -23.96 -6.59 -19.80
CA ARG A 290 -22.70 -6.73 -20.55
C ARG A 290 -21.54 -7.00 -19.61
N ILE A 291 -21.48 -6.30 -18.47
CA ILE A 291 -20.48 -6.58 -17.43
C ILE A 291 -20.66 -8.02 -16.94
N HIS A 292 -21.89 -8.41 -16.62
CA HIS A 292 -22.18 -9.76 -16.13
C HIS A 292 -21.74 -10.83 -17.14
N SER A 293 -22.11 -10.70 -18.41
CA SER A 293 -21.65 -11.58 -19.49
C SER A 293 -20.14 -11.60 -19.61
N PHE A 294 -19.49 -10.43 -19.63
CA PHE A 294 -18.04 -10.32 -19.74
C PHE A 294 -17.31 -11.04 -18.59
N LEU A 295 -17.72 -10.79 -17.33
CA LEU A 295 -17.10 -11.40 -16.15
C LEU A 295 -17.25 -12.93 -16.16
N GLN A 296 -18.45 -13.42 -16.49
CA GLN A 296 -18.72 -14.85 -16.56
C GLN A 296 -17.93 -15.52 -17.70
N GLU A 297 -17.94 -14.94 -18.90
CA GLU A 297 -17.21 -15.44 -20.06
C GLU A 297 -15.70 -15.42 -19.82
N ALA A 298 -15.16 -14.37 -19.21
CA ALA A 298 -13.74 -14.26 -18.88
C ALA A 298 -13.32 -15.41 -17.95
N ILE A 299 -14.04 -15.64 -16.85
CA ILE A 299 -13.71 -16.71 -15.89
C ILE A 299 -13.89 -18.10 -16.54
N CYS A 300 -14.99 -18.34 -17.26
CA CYS A 300 -15.24 -19.61 -17.95
C CYS A 300 -14.16 -19.93 -19.01
N SER A 301 -13.79 -18.93 -19.81
CA SER A 301 -12.74 -19.05 -20.82
C SER A 301 -11.41 -19.42 -20.17
N TRP A 302 -11.07 -18.76 -19.06
CA TRP A 302 -9.86 -19.05 -18.31
C TRP A 302 -9.83 -20.44 -17.68
N ILE A 303 -10.95 -20.94 -17.16
CA ILE A 303 -11.04 -22.34 -16.69
C ILE A 303 -10.69 -23.31 -17.83
N SER A 304 -11.19 -23.08 -19.04
CA SER A 304 -10.86 -23.88 -20.22
C SER A 304 -9.36 -23.78 -20.57
N VAL A 305 -8.80 -22.56 -20.60
CA VAL A 305 -7.37 -22.33 -20.87
C VAL A 305 -6.50 -23.06 -19.85
N ILE A 306 -6.80 -22.95 -18.55
CA ILE A 306 -6.06 -23.59 -17.46
C ILE A 306 -6.08 -25.12 -17.60
N ASN A 307 -7.26 -25.69 -17.87
CA ASN A 307 -7.40 -27.13 -18.05
C ASN A 307 -6.63 -27.63 -19.29
N ASN A 308 -6.55 -26.84 -20.36
CA ASN A 308 -5.80 -27.19 -21.56
C ASN A 308 -4.27 -27.13 -21.36
N ILE A 309 -3.76 -26.21 -20.53
CA ILE A 309 -2.33 -26.13 -20.18
C ILE A 309 -1.87 -27.41 -19.49
N HIS A 310 -2.73 -28.02 -18.67
CA HIS A 310 -2.45 -29.30 -18.03
C HIS A 310 -2.33 -30.45 -19.05
N GLY A 311 -2.95 -30.34 -20.23
CA GLY A 311 -2.94 -31.35 -21.29
C GLY A 311 -1.81 -31.24 -22.32
N ASN A 312 -1.26 -30.04 -22.59
CA ASN A 312 -0.23 -29.79 -23.60
C ASN A 312 0.82 -28.78 -23.10
N SER A 313 1.98 -29.25 -22.67
CA SER A 313 2.91 -28.49 -21.82
C SER A 313 3.98 -27.63 -22.52
N SER A 314 3.98 -27.48 -23.85
CA SER A 314 5.19 -26.98 -24.54
C SER A 314 5.10 -25.74 -25.44
N SER A 315 4.02 -24.93 -25.45
CA SER A 315 4.05 -23.70 -26.27
C SER A 315 3.17 -22.49 -25.89
N THR A 316 2.31 -22.56 -24.86
CA THR A 316 1.45 -21.42 -24.51
C THR A 316 2.16 -20.44 -23.58
N GLN A 317 2.70 -19.36 -24.13
CA GLN A 317 3.11 -18.20 -23.35
C GLN A 317 1.87 -17.34 -23.05
N ILE A 318 1.64 -17.08 -21.76
CA ILE A 318 0.52 -16.25 -21.32
C ILE A 318 0.97 -14.81 -21.16
N ASP A 319 0.14 -13.93 -21.71
CA ASP A 319 0.30 -12.49 -21.59
C ASP A 319 -0.16 -11.98 -20.21
N GLU A 320 0.61 -11.07 -19.64
CA GLU A 320 0.40 -10.48 -18.32
C GLU A 320 -0.87 -9.64 -18.26
N ALA A 321 -1.17 -8.91 -19.34
CA ALA A 321 -2.41 -8.12 -19.45
C ALA A 321 -3.67 -9.00 -19.34
N LYS A 322 -3.65 -10.20 -19.92
CA LYS A 322 -4.77 -11.14 -19.83
C LYS A 322 -4.95 -11.70 -18.42
N LEU A 323 -3.86 -11.89 -17.67
CA LEU A 323 -3.93 -12.29 -16.26
C LEU A 323 -4.44 -11.15 -15.38
N ALA A 324 -4.05 -9.92 -15.66
CA ALA A 324 -4.55 -8.73 -14.97
C ALA A 324 -6.07 -8.56 -15.20
N LEU A 325 -6.55 -8.81 -16.43
CA LEU A 325 -7.99 -8.87 -16.74
C LEU A 325 -8.72 -9.98 -15.98
N LEU A 326 -8.15 -11.19 -15.90
CA LEU A 326 -8.73 -12.27 -15.09
C LEU A 326 -8.81 -11.88 -13.62
N TRP A 327 -7.72 -11.35 -13.07
CA TRP A 327 -7.66 -10.88 -11.68
C TRP A 327 -8.72 -9.81 -11.40
N GLY A 328 -8.85 -8.83 -12.29
CA GLY A 328 -9.87 -7.79 -12.15
C GLY A 328 -11.29 -8.34 -12.29
N ALA A 329 -11.52 -9.30 -13.20
CA ALA A 329 -12.81 -9.97 -13.32
C ALA A 329 -13.19 -10.74 -12.04
N ILE A 330 -12.23 -11.47 -11.46
CA ILE A 330 -12.38 -12.13 -10.16
C ILE A 330 -12.71 -11.11 -9.07
N GLY A 331 -11.97 -9.99 -9.02
CA GLY A 331 -12.15 -8.93 -8.02
C GLY A 331 -13.53 -8.25 -8.10
N CYS A 332 -14.08 -8.10 -9.31
CA CYS A 332 -15.41 -7.51 -9.55
C CYS A 332 -16.58 -8.48 -9.33
N TYR A 333 -16.34 -9.80 -9.37
CA TYR A 333 -17.39 -10.82 -9.26
C TYR A 333 -18.36 -10.63 -8.08
N PRO A 334 -17.90 -10.35 -6.84
CA PRO A 334 -18.78 -10.31 -5.67
C PRO A 334 -19.87 -9.23 -5.74
N TYR A 335 -19.67 -8.19 -6.54
CA TYR A 335 -20.59 -7.05 -6.63
C TYR A 335 -21.71 -7.26 -7.63
N PHE A 336 -21.53 -8.13 -8.63
CA PHE A 336 -22.45 -8.28 -9.75
C PHE A 336 -23.31 -9.54 -9.72
N PHE A 337 -22.90 -10.59 -9.00
CA PHE A 337 -23.58 -11.88 -9.03
C PHE A 337 -24.35 -12.16 -7.72
N ASP A 338 -25.54 -12.77 -7.82
CA ASP A 338 -26.33 -13.23 -6.68
C ASP A 338 -26.02 -14.70 -6.31
N VAL A 339 -26.15 -15.04 -5.02
CA VAL A 339 -25.80 -16.37 -4.45
C VAL A 339 -26.42 -17.55 -5.20
N GLN A 340 -27.60 -17.36 -5.77
CA GLN A 340 -28.39 -18.43 -6.37
C GLN A 340 -28.10 -18.68 -7.86
N GLU A 341 -27.55 -17.73 -8.61
CA GLU A 341 -27.46 -17.84 -10.08
C GLU A 341 -26.15 -18.51 -10.57
N ASN A 342 -25.02 -18.44 -9.83
CA ASN A 342 -23.72 -19.00 -10.27
C ASN A 342 -22.75 -19.33 -9.11
N SER A 343 -23.17 -20.11 -8.11
CA SER A 343 -22.36 -20.33 -6.89
C SER A 343 -21.06 -21.09 -7.08
N SER A 344 -20.94 -21.90 -8.12
CA SER A 344 -19.80 -22.78 -8.31
C SER A 344 -18.69 -22.19 -9.16
N LEU A 345 -18.88 -21.05 -9.85
CA LEU A 345 -17.94 -20.61 -10.87
C LEU A 345 -16.55 -20.26 -10.30
N LEU A 346 -16.50 -19.48 -9.21
CA LEU A 346 -15.24 -19.15 -8.54
C LEU A 346 -14.57 -20.39 -7.94
N MET A 347 -15.35 -21.33 -7.40
CA MET A 347 -14.83 -22.59 -6.86
C MET A 347 -14.28 -23.50 -7.95
N ASN A 348 -14.95 -23.58 -9.11
CA ASN A 348 -14.44 -24.30 -10.28
C ASN A 348 -13.12 -23.70 -10.79
N LEU A 349 -12.98 -22.36 -10.73
CA LEU A 349 -11.73 -21.68 -11.05
C LEU A 349 -10.64 -22.02 -10.03
N ILE A 350 -10.94 -21.98 -8.74
CA ILE A 350 -10.01 -22.37 -7.67
C ILE A 350 -9.55 -23.82 -7.89
N ASP A 351 -10.45 -24.75 -8.19
CA ASP A 351 -10.11 -26.16 -8.45
C ASP A 351 -9.29 -26.35 -9.74
N ALA A 352 -9.53 -25.56 -10.78
CA ALA A 352 -8.70 -25.56 -11.98
C ALA A 352 -7.27 -25.07 -11.68
N LEU A 353 -7.14 -23.96 -10.94
CA LEU A 353 -5.86 -23.41 -10.51
C LEU A 353 -5.11 -24.35 -9.55
N ASP A 354 -5.82 -24.99 -8.62
CA ASP A 354 -5.26 -25.95 -7.66
C ASP A 354 -4.64 -27.15 -8.41
N ARG A 355 -5.36 -27.69 -9.40
CA ARG A 355 -4.85 -28.76 -10.28
C ARG A 355 -3.67 -28.32 -11.15
N LEU A 356 -3.66 -27.08 -11.65
CA LEU A 356 -2.54 -26.54 -12.42
C LEU A 356 -1.23 -26.53 -11.59
N LEU A 357 -1.34 -26.20 -10.30
CA LEU A 357 -0.20 -26.03 -9.39
C LEU A 357 0.29 -27.32 -8.74
N MET A 358 -0.40 -28.45 -8.95
CA MET A 358 0.09 -29.78 -8.58
C MET A 358 1.37 -30.17 -9.34
N ASN A 359 1.65 -29.52 -10.48
CA ASN A 359 2.92 -29.68 -11.17
C ASN A 359 4.09 -29.08 -10.38
N GLU A 360 5.23 -29.78 -10.33
CA GLU A 360 6.43 -29.35 -9.59
C GLU A 360 7.19 -28.18 -10.26
N ALA A 361 6.78 -27.74 -11.45
CA ALA A 361 7.44 -26.65 -12.16
C ALA A 361 7.25 -25.29 -11.49
N ASP A 362 8.36 -24.55 -11.29
CA ASP A 362 8.34 -23.18 -10.74
C ASP A 362 7.76 -22.14 -11.70
N ILE A 363 7.79 -22.44 -13.00
CA ILE A 363 7.23 -21.62 -14.07
C ILE A 363 6.27 -22.48 -14.88
N VAL A 364 5.02 -22.04 -15.01
CA VAL A 364 3.96 -22.71 -15.76
C VAL A 364 3.44 -21.73 -16.80
N ALA A 365 3.48 -22.12 -18.08
CA ALA A 365 3.04 -21.28 -19.21
C ALA A 365 3.72 -19.90 -19.29
N GLY A 366 5.01 -19.82 -18.89
CA GLY A 366 5.78 -18.57 -18.83
C GLY A 366 5.51 -17.71 -17.60
N VAL A 367 4.64 -18.15 -16.69
CA VAL A 367 4.20 -17.41 -15.50
C VAL A 367 4.73 -18.10 -14.23
N ARG A 368 5.27 -17.32 -13.30
CA ARG A 368 5.82 -17.83 -12.04
C ARG A 368 4.72 -18.43 -11.15
N LYS A 369 5.01 -19.53 -10.45
CA LYS A 369 4.07 -20.24 -9.57
C LYS A 369 3.35 -19.32 -8.57
N HIS A 370 4.06 -18.36 -7.98
CA HIS A 370 3.46 -17.40 -7.02
C HIS A 370 2.32 -16.56 -7.62
N THR A 371 2.36 -16.21 -8.90
CA THR A 371 1.30 -15.41 -9.57
C THR A 371 -0.01 -16.20 -9.62
N TRP A 372 0.06 -17.49 -9.94
CA TRP A 372 -1.10 -18.39 -9.91
C TRP A 372 -1.65 -18.57 -8.50
N GLN A 373 -0.78 -18.67 -7.49
CA GLN A 373 -1.19 -18.72 -6.09
C GLN A 373 -1.90 -17.43 -5.67
N SER A 374 -1.43 -16.27 -6.12
CA SER A 374 -2.10 -14.99 -5.85
C SER A 374 -3.50 -14.93 -6.49
N LEU A 375 -3.70 -15.53 -7.67
CA LEU A 375 -5.03 -15.66 -8.29
C LEU A 375 -5.97 -16.58 -7.49
N ILE A 376 -5.48 -17.69 -6.91
CA ILE A 376 -6.26 -18.49 -5.95
C ILE A 376 -6.68 -17.63 -4.77
N GLY A 377 -5.76 -16.85 -4.20
CA GLY A 377 -6.05 -15.92 -3.11
C GLY A 377 -7.11 -14.88 -3.47
N ALA A 378 -7.02 -14.29 -4.67
CA ALA A 378 -8.02 -13.36 -5.19
C ALA A 378 -9.39 -14.03 -5.35
N ALA A 379 -9.45 -15.22 -5.94
CA ALA A 379 -10.69 -15.96 -6.13
C ALA A 379 -11.35 -16.35 -4.80
N LEU A 380 -10.54 -16.80 -3.83
CA LEU A 380 -11.01 -17.13 -2.50
C LEU A 380 -11.52 -15.90 -1.74
N ALA A 381 -10.80 -14.76 -1.83
CA ALA A 381 -11.23 -13.50 -1.23
C ALA A 381 -12.53 -12.99 -1.84
N SER A 382 -12.68 -13.09 -3.16
CA SER A 382 -13.92 -12.74 -3.85
C SER A 382 -15.06 -13.67 -3.46
N TYR A 383 -14.82 -14.98 -3.41
CA TYR A 383 -15.82 -15.95 -2.97
C TYR A 383 -16.30 -15.65 -1.54
N TYR A 384 -15.38 -15.34 -0.63
CA TYR A 384 -15.72 -14.85 0.70
C TYR A 384 -16.55 -13.56 0.69
N LYS A 385 -16.09 -12.51 0.02
CA LYS A 385 -16.80 -11.21 -0.07
C LYS A 385 -18.21 -11.39 -0.60
N TRP A 386 -18.37 -12.30 -1.56
CA TRP A 386 -19.65 -12.63 -2.16
C TRP A 386 -20.64 -13.22 -1.15
N HIS A 387 -20.19 -14.13 -0.27
CA HIS A 387 -20.99 -14.63 0.86
C HIS A 387 -21.25 -13.55 1.93
N LEU A 388 -20.25 -12.71 2.22
CA LEU A 388 -20.36 -11.62 3.19
C LEU A 388 -21.44 -10.61 2.81
N PHE A 389 -21.48 -10.13 1.55
CA PHE A 389 -22.48 -9.15 1.11
C PHE A 389 -23.90 -9.68 1.10
N LYS A 390 -24.07 -11.01 1.10
CA LYS A 390 -25.36 -11.67 0.95
C LYS A 390 -25.80 -12.36 2.24
N ASN A 391 -25.03 -12.25 3.32
CA ASN A 391 -25.29 -12.87 4.62
C ASN A 391 -25.64 -14.36 4.51
N SER A 392 -24.94 -15.09 3.64
CA SER A 392 -25.14 -16.53 3.44
C SER A 392 -24.10 -17.34 4.21
N ALA A 393 -24.47 -18.57 4.56
CA ALA A 393 -23.56 -19.51 5.21
C ALA A 393 -22.47 -19.98 4.24
N LEU A 394 -21.24 -20.11 4.75
CA LEU A 394 -20.08 -20.64 4.04
C LEU A 394 -19.75 -22.02 4.64
N GLU A 395 -19.83 -23.08 3.82
CA GLU A 395 -19.70 -24.48 4.30
C GLU A 395 -18.31 -25.10 4.01
N GLU A 396 -17.40 -24.38 3.38
CA GLU A 396 -16.19 -24.96 2.75
C GLU A 396 -14.92 -24.93 3.62
N THR A 397 -15.05 -24.94 4.95
CA THR A 397 -13.92 -24.83 5.90
C THR A 397 -12.76 -25.79 5.58
N SER A 398 -13.07 -27.04 5.21
CA SER A 398 -12.03 -28.03 4.86
C SER A 398 -11.22 -27.64 3.63
N LYS A 399 -11.86 -27.11 2.57
CA LYS A 399 -11.18 -26.69 1.34
C LYS A 399 -10.34 -25.43 1.59
N VAL A 400 -10.86 -24.48 2.36
CA VAL A 400 -10.13 -23.27 2.78
C VAL A 400 -8.84 -23.63 3.52
N LEU A 401 -8.93 -24.54 4.50
CA LEU A 401 -7.77 -25.00 5.25
C LEU A 401 -6.78 -25.78 4.38
N HIS A 402 -7.27 -26.62 3.46
CA HIS A 402 -6.42 -27.32 2.50
C HIS A 402 -5.61 -26.32 1.65
N LEU A 403 -6.26 -25.32 1.05
CA LEU A 403 -5.59 -24.30 0.24
C LEU A 403 -4.55 -23.51 1.06
N ALA A 404 -4.90 -23.13 2.30
CA ALA A 404 -3.98 -22.43 3.19
C ALA A 404 -2.73 -23.26 3.53
N LYS A 405 -2.90 -24.57 3.78
CA LYS A 405 -1.78 -25.49 4.04
C LYS A 405 -0.91 -25.68 2.79
N THR A 406 -1.53 -25.91 1.63
CA THR A 406 -0.84 -26.17 0.36
C THR A 406 -0.08 -24.94 -0.15
N TYR A 407 -0.67 -23.75 -0.01
CA TYR A 407 -0.11 -22.49 -0.51
C TYR A 407 0.34 -21.55 0.61
N LYS A 408 0.92 -22.12 1.68
CA LYS A 408 1.27 -21.40 2.91
C LYS A 408 2.22 -20.20 2.74
N SER A 409 2.94 -20.09 1.63
CA SER A 409 3.84 -18.98 1.32
C SER A 409 3.16 -17.81 0.60
N SER A 410 1.92 -17.98 0.12
CA SER A 410 1.17 -16.93 -0.57
C SER A 410 0.39 -16.08 0.42
N VAL A 411 0.75 -14.80 0.53
CA VAL A 411 0.06 -13.86 1.42
C VAL A 411 -1.41 -13.70 1.04
N GLN A 412 -1.75 -13.71 -0.25
CA GLN A 412 -3.12 -13.53 -0.73
C GLN A 412 -4.00 -14.72 -0.37
N VAL A 413 -3.49 -15.96 -0.44
CA VAL A 413 -4.23 -17.16 -0.02
C VAL A 413 -4.43 -17.15 1.49
N LEU A 414 -3.37 -16.87 2.24
CA LEU A 414 -3.40 -16.82 3.70
C LEU A 414 -4.36 -15.77 4.24
N SER A 415 -4.34 -14.55 3.69
CA SER A 415 -5.26 -13.49 4.10
C SER A 415 -6.71 -13.84 3.80
N ALA A 416 -6.98 -14.35 2.58
CA ALA A 416 -8.32 -14.77 2.20
C ALA A 416 -8.83 -15.91 3.09
N ALA A 417 -8.01 -16.92 3.36
CA ALA A 417 -8.37 -18.02 4.24
C ALA A 417 -8.63 -17.56 5.68
N ALA A 418 -7.83 -16.63 6.20
CA ALA A 418 -8.05 -16.04 7.52
C ALA A 418 -9.38 -15.27 7.58
N ASP A 419 -9.70 -14.49 6.54
CA ASP A 419 -10.96 -13.73 6.46
C ASP A 419 -12.18 -14.67 6.38
N CYS A 420 -12.10 -15.75 5.60
CA CYS A 420 -13.13 -16.81 5.56
C CYS A 420 -13.38 -17.40 6.94
N LEU A 421 -12.32 -17.81 7.65
CA LEU A 421 -12.45 -18.46 8.96
C LEU A 421 -12.98 -17.49 10.03
N ASP A 422 -12.53 -16.24 10.01
CA ASP A 422 -13.03 -15.20 10.93
C ASP A 422 -14.52 -14.93 10.71
N TYR A 423 -15.01 -15.00 9.47
CA TYR A 423 -16.43 -14.87 9.16
C TYR A 423 -17.26 -16.08 9.64
N VAL A 424 -16.79 -17.30 9.37
CA VAL A 424 -17.53 -18.53 9.72
C VAL A 424 -17.53 -18.80 11.23
N HIS A 425 -16.41 -18.55 11.90
CA HIS A 425 -16.19 -18.98 13.29
C HIS A 425 -16.05 -17.82 14.29
N GLY A 426 -16.17 -16.58 13.82
CA GLY A 426 -15.99 -15.35 14.60
C GLY A 426 -14.52 -15.04 14.91
N THR A 427 -14.20 -13.78 15.17
CA THR A 427 -12.83 -13.39 15.55
C THR A 427 -12.45 -13.93 16.93
N THR A 428 -11.25 -14.50 17.04
CA THR A 428 -10.77 -15.23 18.23
C THR A 428 -10.16 -14.33 19.31
N LEU A 429 -10.04 -13.01 19.05
CA LEU A 429 -9.45 -12.04 19.97
C LEU A 429 -10.38 -11.63 21.15
N GLN A 430 -11.68 -11.97 21.10
CA GLN A 430 -12.69 -11.44 22.03
C GLN A 430 -13.59 -12.48 22.73
N ALA A 431 -13.52 -13.77 22.41
CA ALA A 431 -14.50 -14.77 22.88
C ALA A 431 -13.98 -15.65 24.04
N ASP A 432 -14.81 -15.85 25.07
CA ASP A 432 -14.63 -16.89 26.09
C ASP A 432 -14.75 -18.28 25.44
N THR A 433 -13.66 -19.03 25.40
CA THR A 433 -13.53 -20.32 24.69
C THR A 433 -14.12 -21.52 25.43
N SER A 434 -14.78 -21.32 26.58
CA SER A 434 -15.16 -22.40 27.49
C SER A 434 -16.22 -23.38 26.96
N HIS A 435 -16.96 -23.02 25.90
CA HIS A 435 -18.02 -23.86 25.31
C HIS A 435 -18.07 -23.86 23.77
N LYS A 436 -16.94 -23.63 23.07
CA LYS A 436 -16.91 -23.62 21.59
C LYS A 436 -16.89 -25.05 21.03
N LYS A 437 -17.86 -25.39 20.17
CA LYS A 437 -17.82 -26.62 19.36
C LYS A 437 -16.94 -26.39 18.14
N TYR A 438 -15.84 -27.13 18.03
CA TYR A 438 -14.90 -27.02 16.90
C TYR A 438 -15.40 -27.80 15.68
N HIS A 439 -15.02 -27.32 14.50
CA HIS A 439 -15.15 -28.09 13.26
C HIS A 439 -14.14 -29.25 13.29
N PRO A 440 -14.42 -30.43 12.71
CA PRO A 440 -13.51 -31.59 12.75
C PRO A 440 -12.08 -31.29 12.28
N GLU A 441 -11.92 -30.43 11.27
CA GLU A 441 -10.59 -29.99 10.78
C GLU A 441 -9.85 -29.01 11.71
N LEU A 442 -10.50 -28.51 12.76
CA LEU A 442 -9.98 -27.54 13.73
C LEU A 442 -9.80 -28.13 15.14
N GLU A 443 -10.09 -29.42 15.33
CA GLU A 443 -9.90 -30.12 16.61
C GLU A 443 -8.42 -30.25 17.00
N ALA A 444 -8.14 -30.47 18.28
CA ALA A 444 -6.78 -30.50 18.84
C ALA A 444 -5.85 -31.50 18.11
N GLN A 445 -6.38 -32.62 17.61
CA GLN A 445 -5.61 -33.62 16.86
C GLN A 445 -5.03 -33.04 15.56
N LYS A 446 -5.77 -32.15 14.89
CA LYS A 446 -5.34 -31.48 13.65
C LYS A 446 -4.48 -30.24 13.93
N ALA A 447 -4.57 -29.68 15.13
CA ALA A 447 -3.80 -28.51 15.54
C ALA A 447 -2.29 -28.77 15.53
N VAL A 448 -1.82 -29.96 15.94
CA VAL A 448 -0.39 -30.30 15.94
C VAL A 448 0.18 -30.29 14.51
N ASP A 449 -0.52 -30.89 13.55
CA ASP A 449 -0.14 -30.88 12.14
C ASP A 449 -0.12 -29.44 11.57
N ALA A 450 -1.16 -28.66 11.86
CA ALA A 450 -1.23 -27.27 11.42
C ALA A 450 -0.07 -26.43 11.99
N VAL A 451 0.25 -26.58 13.27
CA VAL A 451 1.39 -25.91 13.92
C VAL A 451 2.70 -26.24 13.21
N LEU A 452 2.93 -27.50 12.85
CA LEU A 452 4.14 -27.93 12.13
C LEU A 452 4.20 -27.34 10.72
N ILE A 453 3.08 -27.36 9.98
CA ILE A 453 3.02 -26.82 8.61
C ILE A 453 3.28 -25.31 8.59
N PHE A 454 2.68 -24.58 9.52
CA PHE A 454 2.66 -23.12 9.52
C PHE A 454 3.78 -22.46 10.34
N ALA A 455 4.50 -23.19 11.19
CA ALA A 455 5.51 -22.60 12.06
C ALA A 455 6.53 -21.72 11.31
N ASP A 456 7.01 -22.16 10.14
CA ASP A 456 8.03 -21.43 9.36
C ASP A 456 7.54 -20.09 8.83
N ASN A 457 6.23 -19.93 8.64
CA ASN A 457 5.67 -18.65 8.24
C ASN A 457 5.87 -17.58 9.30
N LEU A 458 5.98 -17.95 10.59
CA LEU A 458 6.09 -16.98 11.68
C LEU A 458 7.44 -16.28 11.76
N CYS A 459 8.49 -16.81 11.12
CA CYS A 459 9.76 -16.10 10.98
C CYS A 459 9.90 -15.38 9.63
N HIS A 460 8.84 -15.35 8.82
CA HIS A 460 8.84 -14.68 7.52
C HIS A 460 9.01 -13.16 7.67
N SER A 461 9.71 -12.53 6.72
CA SER A 461 10.01 -11.09 6.73
C SER A 461 8.75 -10.23 6.55
N ASP A 462 7.83 -10.67 5.69
CA ASP A 462 6.51 -10.09 5.49
C ASP A 462 5.59 -10.33 6.70
N LYS A 463 5.15 -9.22 7.31
CA LYS A 463 4.25 -9.21 8.45
C LYS A 463 2.85 -9.74 8.12
N ALA A 464 2.37 -9.54 6.89
CA ALA A 464 1.03 -9.99 6.50
C ALA A 464 0.92 -11.51 6.51
N ILE A 465 1.96 -12.23 6.05
CA ILE A 465 2.05 -13.69 6.15
C ILE A 465 1.99 -14.14 7.61
N ARG A 466 2.77 -13.50 8.50
CA ARG A 466 2.79 -13.83 9.94
C ARG A 466 1.42 -13.63 10.57
N VAL A 467 0.78 -12.49 10.35
CA VAL A 467 -0.53 -12.14 10.92
C VAL A 467 -1.61 -13.10 10.42
N SER A 468 -1.71 -13.32 9.11
CA SER A 468 -2.71 -14.23 8.54
C SER A 468 -2.52 -15.67 9.03
N THR A 469 -1.28 -16.13 9.14
CA THR A 469 -0.95 -17.44 9.71
C THR A 469 -1.42 -17.55 11.16
N LEU A 470 -1.15 -16.54 11.99
CA LEU A 470 -1.58 -16.52 13.39
C LEU A 470 -3.10 -16.47 13.53
N ARG A 471 -3.80 -15.72 12.66
CA ARG A 471 -5.28 -15.70 12.61
C ARG A 471 -5.83 -17.09 12.33
N ILE A 472 -5.32 -17.79 11.31
CA ILE A 472 -5.71 -19.17 10.98
C ILE A 472 -5.48 -20.11 12.17
N LEU A 473 -4.28 -20.05 12.78
CA LEU A 473 -3.93 -20.92 13.90
C LEU A 473 -4.78 -20.67 15.15
N CYS A 474 -5.27 -19.45 15.38
CA CYS A 474 -6.15 -19.15 16.51
C CYS A 474 -7.53 -19.83 16.42
N HIS A 475 -7.94 -20.33 15.25
CA HIS A 475 -9.20 -21.06 15.10
C HIS A 475 -9.14 -22.52 15.54
N TYR A 476 -7.93 -23.07 15.68
CA TYR A 476 -7.72 -24.42 16.17
C TYR A 476 -7.97 -24.51 17.68
N GLU A 477 -8.43 -25.68 18.12
CA GLU A 477 -8.56 -26.00 19.53
C GLU A 477 -7.19 -25.92 20.23
N PRO A 478 -7.06 -25.18 21.36
CA PRO A 478 -5.80 -25.02 22.06
C PRO A 478 -5.24 -26.35 22.61
N LEU A 479 -3.95 -26.57 22.44
CA LEU A 479 -3.26 -27.72 23.04
C LEU A 479 -3.05 -27.48 24.55
N SER A 480 -3.45 -28.43 25.39
CA SER A 480 -3.24 -28.38 26.83
C SER A 480 -1.77 -28.64 27.19
N CYS A 481 -1.30 -27.99 28.25
CA CYS A 481 0.02 -28.26 28.84
C CYS A 481 -0.15 -29.30 29.95
N GLU A 482 0.47 -30.47 29.81
CA GLU A 482 0.52 -31.46 30.89
C GLU A 482 1.48 -30.96 31.98
N ILE A 483 0.93 -30.34 33.03
CA ILE A 483 1.74 -29.96 34.19
C ILE A 483 1.94 -31.20 35.04
N SER A 484 3.20 -31.62 35.26
CA SER A 484 3.51 -32.75 36.14
C SER A 484 2.94 -32.52 37.54
N THR A 485 2.24 -33.51 38.08
CA THR A 485 1.46 -33.44 39.32
C THR A 485 2.28 -33.32 40.62
N ASN A 486 3.61 -33.16 40.54
CA ASN A 486 4.48 -33.20 41.73
C ASN A 486 4.74 -31.86 42.43
N ASP A 487 4.39 -30.71 41.83
CA ASP A 487 4.66 -29.37 42.40
C ASP A 487 3.37 -28.62 42.81
N GLN A 488 2.43 -29.29 43.49
CA GLN A 488 1.37 -28.56 44.20
C GLN A 488 1.85 -28.14 45.61
N PRO A 489 1.81 -26.84 45.96
CA PRO A 489 2.00 -26.43 47.35
C PRO A 489 0.79 -26.86 48.20
N PRO A 490 0.98 -27.27 49.46
CA PRO A 490 -0.09 -27.84 50.27
C PRO A 490 -1.18 -26.80 50.55
N GLN A 491 -2.43 -27.15 50.24
CA GLN A 491 -3.61 -26.34 50.56
C GLN A 491 -3.75 -26.20 52.09
N LYS A 492 -3.28 -25.09 52.65
CA LYS A 492 -3.68 -24.67 54.00
C LYS A 492 -5.06 -24.00 53.93
N LYS A 493 -6.06 -24.69 54.49
CA LYS A 493 -7.37 -24.11 54.82
C LYS A 493 -7.20 -23.00 55.85
N MET A 494 -7.65 -21.79 55.54
CA MET A 494 -8.09 -20.84 56.57
C MET A 494 -9.23 -19.96 56.04
N LYS A 495 -10.25 -19.80 56.89
CA LYS A 495 -11.53 -19.16 56.63
C LYS A 495 -11.44 -17.63 56.78
N THR A 496 -12.15 -16.93 55.88
CA THR A 496 -12.79 -15.60 55.97
C THR A 496 -12.14 -14.49 56.79
N GLU A 497 -11.85 -13.36 56.13
CA GLU A 497 -12.54 -12.10 56.40
C GLU A 497 -12.36 -11.07 55.27
N THR A 498 -13.37 -10.22 55.16
CA THR A 498 -13.75 -9.29 54.10
C THR A 498 -12.73 -8.17 53.87
N GLY A 499 -12.38 -7.89 52.62
CA GLY A 499 -11.59 -6.69 52.26
C GLY A 499 -11.22 -6.65 50.78
N VAL A 500 -11.56 -5.55 50.11
CA VAL A 500 -11.36 -5.30 48.68
C VAL A 500 -9.89 -5.45 48.27
N SER A 501 -9.60 -6.41 47.40
CA SER A 501 -8.34 -6.47 46.65
C SER A 501 -8.57 -7.11 45.28
N HIS A 502 -8.52 -6.29 44.22
CA HIS A 502 -8.33 -6.75 42.85
C HIS A 502 -6.93 -7.34 42.73
N SER A 503 -6.81 -8.66 42.86
CA SER A 503 -5.62 -9.44 42.48
C SER A 503 -5.93 -10.92 42.63
N SER A 504 -5.54 -11.71 41.62
CA SER A 504 -5.43 -13.16 41.62
C SER A 504 -6.74 -13.98 41.72
N LEU A 505 -7.51 -14.03 40.63
CA LEU A 505 -8.05 -15.33 40.21
C LEU A 505 -6.93 -15.99 39.39
N MET A 506 -6.40 -17.11 39.88
CA MET A 506 -5.47 -17.94 39.10
C MET A 506 -6.22 -18.47 37.87
N ASP A 507 -5.89 -17.95 36.67
CA ASP A 507 -6.27 -18.57 35.41
C ASP A 507 -5.63 -19.95 35.32
N TYR A 508 -6.43 -20.98 35.56
CA TYR A 508 -6.11 -22.40 35.37
C TYR A 508 -6.06 -22.81 33.89
N HIS A 509 -6.10 -21.85 32.96
CA HIS A 509 -5.96 -22.09 31.52
C HIS A 509 -4.51 -21.80 31.10
N GLY A 510 -3.88 -22.74 30.40
CA GLY A 510 -2.52 -22.62 29.90
C GLY A 510 -2.28 -21.32 29.12
N CYS A 511 -1.01 -20.94 28.95
CA CYS A 511 -0.67 -19.73 28.21
C CYS A 511 -1.01 -19.91 26.71
N ASN A 512 -2.09 -19.28 26.22
CA ASN A 512 -2.41 -19.27 24.79
C ASN A 512 -1.40 -18.41 24.02
N VAL A 513 -0.27 -19.02 23.67
CA VAL A 513 0.88 -18.32 23.08
C VAL A 513 0.60 -17.83 21.65
N ILE A 514 -0.25 -18.52 20.89
CA ILE A 514 -0.65 -18.09 19.54
C ILE A 514 -1.41 -16.76 19.63
N GLN A 515 -2.35 -16.63 20.56
CA GLN A 515 -3.10 -15.39 20.76
C GLN A 515 -2.21 -14.24 21.25
N LEU A 516 -1.20 -14.53 22.09
CA LEU A 516 -0.21 -13.52 22.49
C LEU A 516 0.62 -13.04 21.30
N LEU A 517 1.11 -13.96 20.46
CA LEU A 517 1.83 -13.62 19.23
C LEU A 517 0.96 -12.82 18.26
N LEU A 518 -0.31 -13.22 18.06
CA LEU A 518 -1.27 -12.48 17.24
C LEU A 518 -1.49 -11.07 17.77
N SER A 519 -1.64 -10.92 19.09
CA SER A 519 -1.81 -9.62 19.75
C SER A 519 -0.58 -8.72 19.58
N ILE A 520 0.63 -9.28 19.64
CA ILE A 520 1.88 -8.56 19.38
C ILE A 520 1.91 -8.03 17.94
N GLU A 521 1.61 -8.88 16.96
CA GLU A 521 1.71 -8.51 15.55
C GLU A 521 0.58 -7.56 15.10
N THR A 522 -0.63 -7.72 15.62
CA THR A 522 -1.78 -6.86 15.26
C THR A 522 -1.76 -5.50 15.94
N THR A 523 -1.07 -5.36 17.07
CA THR A 523 -0.96 -4.06 17.76
C THR A 523 -0.19 -3.07 16.86
N PRO A 524 -0.77 -1.89 16.54
CA PRO A 524 -0.06 -0.86 15.77
C PRO A 524 1.23 -0.48 16.48
N ILE A 525 2.32 -0.43 15.73
CA ILE A 525 3.65 -0.16 16.27
C ILE A 525 3.84 1.35 16.39
N SER A 526 3.92 1.84 17.63
CA SER A 526 4.16 3.26 17.92
C SER A 526 4.80 3.40 19.30
N ILE A 527 5.27 4.60 19.64
CA ILE A 527 5.82 4.88 20.97
C ILE A 527 4.77 4.67 22.07
N SER A 528 3.51 5.06 21.83
CA SER A 528 2.42 4.93 22.80
C SER A 528 2.02 3.48 23.07
N THR A 529 2.08 2.62 22.05
CA THR A 529 1.71 1.19 22.15
C THR A 529 2.88 0.27 22.51
N SER A 530 4.13 0.74 22.41
CA SER A 530 5.36 -0.03 22.64
C SER A 530 5.35 -0.79 23.97
N ARG A 531 4.98 -0.12 25.08
CA ARG A 531 4.94 -0.72 26.42
C ARG A 531 4.00 -1.92 26.49
N LYS A 532 2.83 -1.83 25.84
CA LYS A 532 1.86 -2.93 25.78
C LYS A 532 2.44 -4.14 25.07
N VAL A 533 3.11 -3.93 23.94
CA VAL A 533 3.77 -5.01 23.18
C VAL A 533 4.90 -5.65 23.98
N ILE A 534 5.71 -4.84 24.67
CA ILE A 534 6.80 -5.33 25.54
C ILE A 534 6.25 -6.21 26.68
N LEU A 535 5.12 -5.84 27.29
CA LEU A 535 4.46 -6.65 28.32
C LEU A 535 3.99 -8.00 27.77
N LEU A 536 3.46 -8.03 26.53
CA LEU A 536 3.07 -9.29 25.88
C LEU A 536 4.28 -10.20 25.63
N ILE A 537 5.40 -9.65 25.14
CA ILE A 537 6.66 -10.39 24.97
C ILE A 537 7.15 -10.94 26.32
N SER A 538 7.09 -10.12 27.37
CA SER A 538 7.49 -10.52 28.72
C SER A 538 6.62 -11.66 29.27
N ARG A 539 5.32 -11.66 28.95
CA ARG A 539 4.40 -12.75 29.32
C ARG A 539 4.78 -14.07 28.62
N ILE A 540 5.15 -14.03 27.33
CA ILE A 540 5.66 -15.20 26.62
C ILE A 540 6.94 -15.72 27.30
N GLN A 541 7.89 -14.83 27.59
CA GLN A 541 9.15 -15.20 28.26
C GLN A 541 8.92 -15.84 29.64
N MET A 542 7.99 -15.30 30.44
CA MET A 542 7.63 -15.87 31.74
C MET A 542 7.01 -17.28 31.58
N SER A 543 6.14 -17.47 30.60
CA SER A 543 5.53 -18.78 30.31
C SER A 543 6.54 -19.81 29.82
N LEU A 544 7.55 -19.40 29.04
CA LEU A 544 8.69 -20.25 28.66
C LEU A 544 9.51 -20.66 29.89
N THR A 545 9.79 -19.71 30.78
CA THR A 545 10.58 -19.97 31.99
C THR A 545 9.87 -20.91 32.96
N THR A 546 8.55 -20.83 33.03
CA THR A 546 7.69 -21.61 33.93
C THR A 546 7.18 -22.92 33.31
N GLY A 547 7.55 -23.24 32.06
CA GLY A 547 7.11 -24.47 31.38
C GLY A 547 5.60 -24.53 31.11
N ARG A 548 4.93 -23.38 30.97
CA ARG A 548 3.46 -23.29 30.78
C ARG A 548 3.02 -23.30 29.31
N ILE A 549 3.94 -23.57 28.40
CA ILE A 549 3.70 -23.66 26.95
C ILE A 549 3.91 -25.12 26.56
N ALA A 550 2.90 -25.72 25.94
CA ALA A 550 2.98 -27.09 25.44
C ALA A 550 4.16 -27.25 24.46
N GLU A 551 4.91 -28.36 24.56
CA GLU A 551 6.13 -28.58 23.77
C GLU A 551 5.90 -28.48 22.25
N ALA A 552 4.72 -28.87 21.77
CA ALA A 552 4.32 -28.76 20.37
C ALA A 552 4.38 -27.31 19.84
N TYR A 553 4.14 -26.31 20.70
CA TYR A 553 4.22 -24.90 20.34
C TYR A 553 5.64 -24.33 20.40
N ILE A 554 6.60 -24.99 21.05
CA ILE A 554 7.93 -24.43 21.29
C ILE A 554 8.67 -24.05 19.98
N PRO A 555 8.70 -24.90 18.92
CA PRO A 555 9.26 -24.50 17.63
C PRO A 555 8.51 -23.34 16.95
N LEU A 556 7.20 -23.27 17.14
CA LEU A 556 6.38 -22.19 16.60
C LEU A 556 6.70 -20.87 17.31
N VAL A 557 6.87 -20.89 18.63
CA VAL A 557 7.26 -19.73 19.43
C VAL A 557 8.65 -19.23 19.03
N LEU A 558 9.59 -20.13 18.73
CA LEU A 558 10.90 -19.74 18.17
C LEU A 558 10.72 -18.86 16.94
N ASN A 559 9.97 -19.35 15.95
CA ASN A 559 9.77 -18.63 14.71
C ASN A 559 8.99 -17.32 14.94
N GLY A 560 7.99 -17.32 15.83
CA GLY A 560 7.23 -16.13 16.21
C GLY A 560 8.08 -15.03 16.84
N ILE A 561 8.99 -15.36 17.78
CA ILE A 561 9.89 -14.37 18.39
C ILE A 561 10.89 -13.83 17.36
N ILE A 562 11.39 -14.68 16.46
CA ILE A 562 12.22 -14.27 15.34
C ILE A 562 11.45 -13.31 14.41
N GLY A 563 10.19 -13.59 14.11
CA GLY A 563 9.31 -12.72 13.33
C GLY A 563 9.19 -11.30 13.91
N ILE A 564 9.20 -11.16 15.24
CA ILE A 564 9.19 -9.85 15.90
C ILE A 564 10.45 -9.04 15.58
N LEU A 565 11.61 -9.67 15.35
CA LEU A 565 12.86 -8.98 14.97
C LEU A 565 12.77 -8.36 13.56
N HIS A 566 11.91 -8.90 12.70
CA HIS A 566 11.64 -8.34 11.36
C HIS A 566 10.77 -7.07 11.40
N ASN A 567 10.13 -6.76 12.53
CA ASN A 567 9.41 -5.51 12.69
C ASN A 567 10.39 -4.33 12.81
N ARG A 568 10.22 -3.31 11.95
CA ARG A 568 11.06 -2.09 11.88
C ARG A 568 10.81 -1.15 13.07
N PHE A 569 11.02 -1.62 14.30
CA PHE A 569 10.85 -0.83 15.51
C PHE A 569 11.79 -1.25 16.63
N SER A 570 12.80 -0.41 16.86
CA SER A 570 13.95 -0.72 17.73
C SER A 570 13.59 -1.01 19.19
N TYR A 571 12.51 -0.41 19.71
CA TYR A 571 12.04 -0.66 21.08
C TYR A 571 11.65 -2.13 21.33
N LEU A 572 11.33 -2.91 20.29
CA LEU A 572 10.97 -4.33 20.43
C LEU A 572 12.18 -5.27 20.34
N TRP A 573 13.30 -4.80 19.77
CA TRP A 573 14.43 -5.66 19.46
C TRP A 573 15.11 -6.22 20.70
N SER A 574 15.37 -5.41 21.74
CA SER A 574 16.01 -5.92 22.97
C SER A 574 15.12 -6.92 23.72
N PRO A 575 13.82 -6.59 23.99
CA PRO A 575 12.90 -7.54 24.63
C PRO A 575 12.73 -8.85 23.84
N ALA A 576 12.61 -8.78 22.51
CA ALA A 576 12.52 -9.97 21.68
C ALA A 576 13.81 -10.81 21.72
N SER A 577 14.99 -10.16 21.67
CA SER A 577 16.29 -10.85 21.75
C SER A 577 16.52 -11.51 23.11
N GLU A 578 16.08 -10.88 24.20
CA GLU A 578 16.07 -11.49 25.55
C GLU A 578 15.17 -12.71 25.62
N CYS A 579 13.94 -12.60 25.10
CA CYS A 579 12.99 -13.71 25.05
C CYS A 579 13.56 -14.88 24.22
N LEU A 580 14.17 -14.59 23.07
CA LEU A 580 14.82 -15.58 22.20
C LEU A 580 15.97 -16.30 22.92
N ALA A 581 16.81 -15.57 23.66
CA ALA A 581 17.89 -16.15 24.44
C ALA A 581 17.39 -17.09 25.54
N VAL A 582 16.31 -16.71 26.24
CA VAL A 582 15.66 -17.57 27.25
C VAL A 582 15.10 -18.84 26.61
N LEU A 583 14.41 -18.71 25.47
CA LEU A 583 13.86 -19.84 24.72
C LEU A 583 14.94 -20.85 24.34
N ILE A 584 16.02 -20.38 23.70
CA ILE A 584 17.15 -21.22 23.27
C ILE A 584 17.82 -21.89 24.47
N SER A 585 17.92 -21.19 25.60
CA SER A 585 18.58 -21.73 26.80
C SER A 585 17.76 -22.79 27.53
N LYS A 586 16.43 -22.63 27.56
CA LYS A 586 15.53 -23.54 28.28
C LYS A 586 15.08 -24.75 27.47
N HIS A 587 14.89 -24.58 26.16
CA HIS A 587 14.34 -25.61 25.27
C HIS A 587 15.32 -26.02 24.17
N VAL A 588 16.61 -26.03 24.48
CA VAL A 588 17.69 -26.19 23.50
C VAL A 588 17.52 -27.40 22.58
N GLU A 589 17.06 -28.53 23.11
CA GLU A 589 16.90 -29.78 22.34
C GLU A 589 15.82 -29.66 21.26
N LEU A 590 14.77 -28.87 21.50
CA LEU A 590 13.64 -28.68 20.58
C LEU A 590 13.91 -27.60 19.51
N VAL A 591 14.73 -26.59 19.83
CA VAL A 591 14.85 -25.37 19.00
C VAL A 591 16.21 -25.17 18.34
N TRP A 592 17.29 -25.74 18.87
CA TRP A 592 18.65 -25.38 18.45
C TRP A 592 18.90 -25.62 16.95
N ASN A 593 18.56 -26.81 16.45
CA ASN A 593 18.78 -27.15 15.04
C ASN A 593 17.96 -26.23 14.11
N LYS A 594 16.70 -25.97 14.45
CA LYS A 594 15.82 -25.05 13.69
C LYS A 594 16.37 -23.63 13.69
N PHE A 595 16.85 -23.16 14.84
CA PHE A 595 17.49 -21.85 14.97
C PHE A 595 18.75 -21.74 14.10
N VAL A 596 19.63 -22.75 14.11
CA VAL A 596 20.86 -22.75 13.29
C VAL A 596 20.53 -22.75 11.80
N CYS A 597 19.55 -23.54 11.35
CA CYS A 597 19.08 -23.52 9.96
C CYS A 597 18.58 -22.13 9.56
N TYR A 598 17.78 -21.47 10.41
CA TYR A 598 17.31 -20.10 10.16
C TYR A 598 18.47 -19.09 10.12
N PHE A 599 19.44 -19.21 11.04
CA PHE A 599 20.60 -18.33 11.08
C PHE A 599 21.44 -18.44 9.81
N GLU A 600 21.69 -19.67 9.34
CA GLU A 600 22.38 -19.91 8.07
C GLU A 600 21.62 -19.31 6.87
N HIS A 601 20.30 -19.45 6.86
CA HIS A 601 19.44 -18.87 5.83
C HIS A 601 19.52 -17.33 5.82
N CYS A 602 19.42 -16.69 6.98
CA CYS A 602 19.56 -15.23 7.12
C CYS A 602 20.91 -14.73 6.62
N GLN A 603 21.98 -15.44 6.95
CA GLN A 603 23.32 -15.11 6.48
C GLN A 603 23.43 -15.24 4.96
N SER A 604 22.85 -16.30 4.38
CA SER A 604 22.87 -16.51 2.93
C SER A 604 22.11 -15.41 2.18
N ILE A 605 20.96 -14.97 2.70
CA ILE A 605 20.22 -13.82 2.13
C ILE A 605 21.01 -12.52 2.23
N PHE A 606 21.62 -12.26 3.39
CA PHE A 606 22.46 -11.08 3.58
C PHE A 606 23.59 -11.02 2.54
N GLN A 607 24.21 -12.17 2.24
CA GLN A 607 25.29 -12.28 1.26
C GLN A 607 24.81 -12.06 -0.18
N THR A 608 23.64 -12.59 -0.59
CA THR A 608 23.11 -12.42 -1.96
C THR A 608 22.49 -11.04 -2.21
N SER A 609 21.98 -10.37 -1.18
CA SER A 609 21.38 -9.04 -1.30
C SER A 609 22.38 -7.94 -1.68
N HIS A 610 23.68 -8.15 -1.43
CA HIS A 610 24.75 -7.24 -1.85
C HIS A 610 24.98 -7.24 -3.38
N ASP A 611 24.52 -8.28 -4.11
CA ASP A 611 24.71 -8.41 -5.56
C ASP A 611 23.54 -7.83 -6.39
N GLN A 612 22.38 -7.55 -5.78
CA GLN A 612 21.13 -7.21 -6.49
C GLN A 612 20.80 -5.70 -6.57
N LEU A 613 21.69 -4.82 -6.08
CA LEU A 613 21.43 -3.37 -6.04
C LEU A 613 21.37 -2.69 -7.43
N ASP A 614 21.76 -3.36 -8.51
CA ASP A 614 21.83 -2.78 -9.86
C ASP A 614 20.56 -2.89 -10.72
N TRP A 615 19.52 -3.64 -10.32
CA TRP A 615 18.40 -3.97 -11.23
C TRP A 615 17.09 -3.17 -11.03
N LYS A 616 16.93 -2.40 -9.94
CA LYS A 616 15.63 -1.81 -9.57
C LYS A 616 15.52 -0.30 -9.72
N SER A 617 16.05 0.27 -10.79
CA SER A 617 15.83 1.68 -11.15
C SER A 617 15.27 1.85 -12.56
N ALA A 618 14.02 1.43 -12.78
CA ALA A 618 13.15 1.95 -13.84
C ALA A 618 11.76 1.31 -13.76
N LYS A 619 10.87 1.85 -12.93
CA LYS A 619 9.43 1.79 -13.22
C LYS A 619 8.89 3.21 -13.05
N SER A 620 8.39 3.75 -14.16
CA SER A 620 7.80 5.07 -14.30
C SER A 620 6.43 5.06 -13.63
N ASN A 621 6.21 5.94 -12.66
CA ASN A 621 4.92 6.17 -12.01
C ASN A 621 3.88 6.62 -13.04
N LYS A 622 3.05 5.69 -13.54
CA LYS A 622 1.74 6.00 -14.11
C LYS A 622 0.71 5.20 -13.33
N SER A 623 0.38 5.67 -12.14
CA SER A 623 -0.68 5.10 -11.30
C SER A 623 -2.00 5.11 -12.07
N GLY A 624 -2.40 3.97 -12.61
CA GLY A 624 -3.66 3.85 -13.36
C GLY A 624 -3.80 2.59 -14.20
N ASP A 625 -2.68 1.92 -14.52
CA ASP A 625 -2.69 0.70 -15.33
C ASP A 625 -3.17 -0.53 -14.51
N LEU A 626 -4.07 -1.33 -15.09
CA LEU A 626 -4.57 -2.57 -14.50
C LEU A 626 -3.42 -3.56 -14.24
N VAL A 627 -2.45 -3.61 -15.16
CA VAL A 627 -1.27 -4.47 -15.03
C VAL A 627 -0.41 -4.05 -13.84
N GLU A 628 -0.15 -2.75 -13.68
CA GLU A 628 0.60 -2.23 -12.53
C GLU A 628 -0.09 -2.58 -11.19
N ARG A 629 -1.42 -2.47 -11.14
CA ARG A 629 -2.19 -2.86 -9.94
C ARG A 629 -2.12 -4.36 -9.68
N PHE A 630 -2.19 -5.19 -10.72
CA PHE A 630 -2.04 -6.63 -10.58
C PHE A 630 -0.63 -7.00 -10.08
N ASP A 631 0.41 -6.36 -10.62
CA ASP A 631 1.80 -6.50 -10.18
C ASP A 631 1.98 -6.18 -8.69
N LEU A 632 1.39 -5.07 -8.24
CA LEU A 632 1.40 -4.64 -6.84
C LEU A 632 0.62 -5.61 -5.95
N PHE A 633 -0.49 -6.16 -6.45
CA PHE A 633 -1.26 -7.18 -5.75
C PHE A 633 -0.47 -8.48 -5.58
N VAL A 634 0.21 -8.96 -6.63
CA VAL A 634 1.00 -10.22 -6.61
C VAL A 634 2.25 -10.06 -5.74
N SER A 635 2.95 -8.94 -5.84
CA SER A 635 4.21 -8.66 -5.15
C SER A 635 4.14 -7.35 -4.34
N PRO A 636 3.44 -7.33 -3.19
CA PRO A 636 3.35 -6.15 -2.36
C PRO A 636 4.71 -5.74 -1.79
N ALA A 637 4.91 -4.44 -1.58
CA ALA A 637 6.16 -3.93 -1.03
C ALA A 637 6.38 -4.42 0.41
N SER A 638 7.51 -5.09 0.67
CA SER A 638 7.84 -5.58 2.01
C SER A 638 8.37 -4.46 2.91
N GLY A 639 7.67 -4.21 4.03
CA GLY A 639 8.08 -3.30 5.08
C GLY A 639 9.11 -3.87 6.09
N SER A 640 9.75 -5.00 5.78
CA SER A 640 10.59 -5.75 6.73
C SER A 640 11.96 -5.10 7.03
N SER A 641 12.48 -5.26 8.24
CA SER A 641 13.83 -4.81 8.61
C SER A 641 14.91 -5.28 7.60
N PRO A 642 15.92 -4.45 7.28
CA PRO A 642 17.04 -4.87 6.44
C PRO A 642 17.69 -6.17 6.95
N HIS A 643 18.08 -7.06 6.04
CA HIS A 643 18.61 -8.38 6.39
C HIS A 643 19.84 -8.31 7.32
N GLY A 644 20.72 -7.32 7.12
CA GLY A 644 21.88 -7.11 8.00
C GLY A 644 21.50 -6.74 9.45
N THR A 645 20.41 -5.99 9.63
CA THR A 645 19.88 -5.66 10.97
C THR A 645 19.36 -6.91 11.65
N VAL A 646 18.55 -7.71 10.95
CA VAL A 646 17.99 -8.97 11.51
C VAL A 646 19.12 -9.93 11.89
N LEU A 647 20.12 -10.11 11.01
CA LEU A 647 21.29 -10.94 11.28
C LEU A 647 22.05 -10.49 12.55
N SER A 648 22.21 -9.17 12.72
CA SER A 648 22.81 -8.58 13.92
C SER A 648 22.00 -8.86 15.18
N LEU A 649 20.67 -8.76 15.11
CA LEU A 649 19.77 -9.05 16.25
C LEU A 649 19.79 -10.54 16.64
N VAL A 650 19.85 -11.44 15.66
CA VAL A 650 20.02 -12.89 15.89
C VAL A 650 21.35 -13.16 16.61
N LEU A 651 22.44 -12.53 16.16
CA LEU A 651 23.75 -12.60 16.84
C LEU A 651 23.70 -12.05 18.27
N GLN A 652 23.09 -10.89 18.47
CA GLN A 652 22.91 -10.29 19.80
C GLN A 652 22.07 -11.18 20.73
N SER A 653 21.12 -11.93 20.20
CA SER A 653 20.36 -12.92 20.98
C SER A 653 21.26 -14.07 21.45
N LEU A 654 22.17 -14.56 20.61
CA LEU A 654 23.16 -15.57 20.99
C LEU A 654 24.16 -15.06 22.03
N GLN A 655 24.57 -13.79 21.94
CA GLN A 655 25.45 -13.15 22.92
C GLN A 655 24.85 -13.16 24.33
N LYS A 656 23.51 -13.21 24.46
CA LYS A 656 22.81 -13.29 25.75
C LYS A 656 22.76 -14.73 26.31
N ALA A 657 23.15 -15.76 25.55
CA ALA A 657 23.14 -17.18 25.96
C ALA A 657 24.48 -17.92 25.68
N PRO A 658 25.65 -17.38 26.09
CA PRO A 658 26.96 -17.92 25.70
C PRO A 658 27.22 -19.35 26.19
N SER A 659 26.65 -19.72 27.35
CA SER A 659 26.76 -21.07 27.92
C SER A 659 26.15 -22.17 27.04
N VAL A 660 25.21 -21.82 26.17
CA VAL A 660 24.56 -22.75 25.23
C VAL A 660 25.31 -22.83 23.91
N VAL A 661 25.83 -21.68 23.46
CA VAL A 661 26.55 -21.51 22.19
C VAL A 661 27.92 -22.17 22.23
N GLU A 662 28.66 -21.99 23.33
CA GLU A 662 30.04 -22.43 23.46
C GLU A 662 30.24 -23.95 23.29
N PRO A 663 29.45 -24.83 23.95
CA PRO A 663 29.50 -26.28 23.73
C PRO A 663 29.16 -26.70 22.28
N ARG A 664 28.49 -25.82 21.52
CA ARG A 664 28.01 -26.06 20.15
C ARG A 664 28.83 -25.31 19.10
N SER A 665 30.06 -24.91 19.44
CA SER A 665 31.00 -24.23 18.55
C SER A 665 31.21 -24.93 17.20
N ARG A 666 31.03 -26.26 17.13
CA ARG A 666 31.08 -27.06 15.89
C ARG A 666 30.06 -26.64 14.83
N GLN A 667 28.94 -26.03 15.20
CA GLN A 667 27.94 -25.53 14.25
C GLN A 667 28.07 -24.02 14.04
N ILE A 668 28.51 -23.27 15.06
CA ILE A 668 28.58 -21.80 15.01
C ILE A 668 29.85 -21.28 14.32
N VAL A 669 31.01 -21.89 14.59
CA VAL A 669 32.29 -21.45 14.01
C VAL A 669 32.32 -21.62 12.48
N PRO A 670 31.79 -22.72 11.88
CA PRO A 670 31.65 -22.80 10.43
C PRO A 670 30.81 -21.67 9.82
N LEU A 671 29.69 -21.28 10.46
CA LEU A 671 28.88 -20.15 10.00
C LEU A 671 29.67 -18.84 10.00
N PHE A 672 30.52 -18.60 11.02
CA PHE A 672 31.43 -17.46 11.04
C PHE A 672 32.45 -17.51 9.88
N PHE A 673 33.03 -18.68 9.58
CA PHE A 673 33.93 -18.83 8.44
C PHE A 673 33.21 -18.59 7.10
N LYS A 674 32.00 -19.14 6.94
CA LYS A 674 31.14 -18.88 5.77
C LYS A 674 30.80 -17.40 5.64
N PHE A 675 30.56 -16.69 6.74
CA PHE A 675 30.33 -15.24 6.78
C PHE A 675 31.55 -14.47 6.28
N LEU A 676 32.75 -14.92 6.66
CA LEU A 676 34.03 -14.38 6.23
C LEU A 676 34.45 -14.82 4.80
N GLY A 677 33.61 -15.56 4.08
CA GLY A 677 33.83 -15.97 2.70
C GLY A 677 34.70 -17.22 2.52
N TYR A 678 34.83 -18.07 3.55
CA TYR A 678 35.52 -19.37 3.43
C TYR A 678 34.53 -20.50 3.08
N CYS A 679 34.99 -21.47 2.28
CA CYS A 679 34.22 -22.66 1.92
C CYS A 679 34.45 -23.80 2.94
N ASP A 680 33.38 -24.52 3.33
CA ASP A 680 33.42 -25.57 4.36
C ASP A 680 34.45 -26.69 4.09
N ASN A 681 34.71 -26.97 2.81
CA ASN A 681 35.54 -28.09 2.36
C ASN A 681 37.04 -27.79 2.25
N ASN A 682 37.48 -26.52 2.24
CA ASN A 682 38.88 -26.15 1.97
C ASN A 682 39.37 -24.99 2.84
N VAL A 683 39.43 -25.22 4.14
CA VAL A 683 40.06 -24.31 5.10
C VAL A 683 41.57 -24.64 5.18
N VAL A 684 42.28 -24.36 4.08
CA VAL A 684 43.70 -24.73 3.90
C VAL A 684 44.62 -23.53 4.09
N SER A 685 44.16 -22.30 3.82
CA SER A 685 44.95 -21.07 3.96
C SER A 685 44.09 -19.88 4.41
N VAL A 686 44.65 -19.00 5.24
CA VAL A 686 43.98 -17.76 5.68
C VAL A 686 43.61 -16.86 4.49
N GLY A 687 44.39 -16.89 3.40
CA GLY A 687 44.19 -16.04 2.23
C GLY A 687 43.11 -16.51 1.23
N SER A 688 42.53 -17.71 1.38
CA SER A 688 41.65 -18.30 0.37
C SER A 688 40.16 -17.90 0.48
N PHE A 689 39.86 -16.70 0.97
CA PHE A 689 38.48 -16.23 1.16
C PHE A 689 37.94 -15.47 -0.04
N ASN A 690 36.61 -15.49 -0.24
CA ASN A 690 35.95 -14.66 -1.25
C ASN A 690 35.85 -13.20 -0.77
N SER A 691 36.72 -12.34 -1.30
CA SER A 691 36.76 -10.92 -0.94
C SER A 691 35.53 -10.12 -1.38
N HIS A 692 34.73 -10.59 -2.35
CA HIS A 692 33.53 -9.89 -2.80
C HIS A 692 32.43 -9.86 -1.72
N ILE A 693 32.36 -10.90 -0.88
CA ILE A 693 31.37 -11.04 0.19
C ILE A 693 31.68 -10.14 1.39
N CYS A 694 32.95 -9.78 1.59
CA CYS A 694 33.46 -9.17 2.83
C CYS A 694 33.66 -7.66 2.72
N LYS A 695 32.66 -6.92 2.23
CA LYS A 695 32.78 -5.48 1.95
C LYS A 695 31.56 -4.69 2.41
N GLY A 696 31.75 -3.39 2.65
CA GLY A 696 30.68 -2.46 2.97
C GLY A 696 30.47 -2.18 4.46
N LYS A 697 29.73 -1.11 4.75
CA LYS A 697 29.45 -0.64 6.12
C LYS A 697 28.59 -1.64 6.91
N GLU A 698 27.61 -2.26 6.26
CA GLU A 698 26.71 -3.22 6.89
C GLU A 698 27.44 -4.51 7.28
N TRP A 699 28.28 -5.05 6.40
CA TRP A 699 29.14 -6.20 6.70
C TRP A 699 30.03 -5.95 7.92
N LYS A 700 30.67 -4.78 8.00
CA LYS A 700 31.48 -4.39 9.17
C LYS A 700 30.64 -4.31 10.46
N GLY A 701 29.39 -3.86 10.36
CA GLY A 701 28.45 -3.87 11.47
C GLY A 701 28.18 -5.28 11.98
N VAL A 702 27.85 -6.21 11.08
CA VAL A 702 27.61 -7.63 11.44
C VAL A 702 28.88 -8.31 11.98
N LEU A 703 30.06 -8.02 11.40
CA LEU A 703 31.34 -8.55 11.88
C LEU A 703 31.61 -8.16 13.34
N LYS A 704 31.29 -6.93 13.73
CA LYS A 704 31.42 -6.48 15.13
C LYS A 704 30.58 -7.33 16.08
N GLU A 705 29.39 -7.75 15.66
CA GLU A 705 28.52 -8.62 16.46
C GLU A 705 29.00 -10.07 16.52
N TRP A 706 29.59 -10.58 15.44
CA TRP A 706 30.30 -11.87 15.46
C TRP A 706 31.47 -11.88 16.45
N LEU A 707 32.30 -10.84 16.42
CA LEU A 707 33.44 -10.72 17.35
C LEU A 707 32.96 -10.57 18.81
N ASN A 708 31.87 -9.85 19.05
CA ASN A 708 31.24 -9.78 20.38
C ASN A 708 30.82 -11.17 20.87
N LEU A 709 30.23 -12.00 20.00
CA LEU A 709 29.84 -13.37 20.34
C LEU A 709 31.06 -14.23 20.69
N LEU A 710 32.10 -14.21 19.86
CA LEU A 710 33.34 -14.97 20.09
C LEU A 710 34.02 -14.58 21.41
N LYS A 711 34.05 -13.29 21.73
CA LYS A 711 34.59 -12.78 22.99
C LYS A 711 33.87 -13.34 24.22
N LEU A 712 32.56 -13.59 24.13
CA LEU A 712 31.75 -14.09 25.24
C LEU A 712 31.90 -15.60 25.47
N MET A 713 32.38 -16.35 24.47
CA MET A 713 32.69 -17.77 24.57
C MET A 713 34.06 -17.95 25.23
N ARG A 714 34.10 -18.49 26.46
CA ARG A 714 35.23 -18.32 27.37
C ARG A 714 36.40 -19.28 27.15
N ASN A 715 36.18 -20.42 26.51
CA ASN A 715 37.20 -21.43 26.24
C ASN A 715 37.53 -21.56 24.75
N PRO A 716 38.30 -20.62 24.17
CA PRO A 716 38.57 -20.63 22.74
C PRO A 716 39.41 -21.81 22.27
N LYS A 717 40.17 -22.45 23.18
CA LYS A 717 40.97 -23.65 22.87
C LYS A 717 40.10 -24.87 22.55
N SER A 718 38.87 -24.94 23.06
CA SER A 718 37.93 -26.02 22.77
C SER A 718 37.07 -25.79 21.51
N PHE A 719 37.23 -24.65 20.82
CA PHE A 719 36.44 -24.36 19.63
C PHE A 719 36.80 -25.28 18.47
N TYR A 720 35.79 -25.57 17.64
CA TYR A 720 36.02 -26.22 16.37
C TYR A 720 37.01 -25.42 15.51
N ARG A 721 38.06 -26.08 15.01
CA ARG A 721 39.14 -25.45 14.24
C ARG A 721 39.75 -24.21 14.94
N SER A 722 39.92 -24.28 16.27
CA SER A 722 40.45 -23.19 17.12
C SER A 722 41.72 -22.53 16.56
N GLN A 723 42.71 -23.32 16.11
CA GLN A 723 43.95 -22.77 15.57
C GLN A 723 43.72 -21.95 14.31
N PHE A 724 42.94 -22.46 13.35
CA PHE A 724 42.62 -21.73 12.13
C PHE A 724 41.81 -20.45 12.42
N LEU A 725 40.88 -20.49 13.38
CA LEU A 725 40.15 -19.30 13.82
C LEU A 725 41.11 -18.24 14.36
N LYS A 726 42.09 -18.64 15.17
CA LYS A 726 43.13 -17.75 15.69
C LYS A 726 43.97 -17.16 14.57
N ASP A 727 44.38 -17.96 13.59
CA ASP A 727 45.17 -17.50 12.44
C ASP A 727 44.39 -16.47 11.59
N VAL A 728 43.08 -16.66 11.39
CA VAL A 728 42.22 -15.68 10.70
C VAL A 728 42.09 -14.37 11.48
N LEU A 729 41.94 -14.45 12.81
CA LEU A 729 41.89 -13.26 13.65
C LEU A 729 43.22 -12.48 13.59
N GLN A 730 44.36 -13.16 13.68
CA GLN A 730 45.69 -12.54 13.70
C GLN A 730 46.13 -12.00 12.34
N ASN A 731 46.02 -12.81 11.29
CA ASN A 731 46.66 -12.55 9.99
C ASN A 731 45.72 -11.93 8.96
N ARG A 732 44.46 -11.70 9.31
CA ARG A 732 43.48 -11.05 8.42
C ARG A 732 42.69 -9.95 9.13
N LEU A 733 41.98 -10.28 10.21
CA LEU A 733 41.07 -9.32 10.82
C LEU A 733 41.78 -8.23 11.63
N LEU A 734 43.01 -8.46 12.10
CA LEU A 734 43.83 -7.43 12.75
C LEU A 734 44.37 -6.40 11.74
N ASP A 735 44.55 -6.80 10.47
CA ASP A 735 45.00 -5.93 9.38
C ASP A 735 43.85 -5.10 8.76
N GLU A 736 42.62 -5.25 9.24
CA GLU A 736 41.48 -4.45 8.80
C GLU A 736 41.64 -2.97 9.18
N ASN A 737 41.34 -2.06 8.25
CA ASN A 737 41.47 -0.60 8.43
C ASN A 737 40.41 0.04 9.36
N ASP A 738 39.72 -0.74 10.20
CA ASP A 738 38.71 -0.26 11.15
C ASP A 738 39.20 -0.51 12.59
N ALA A 739 39.51 0.58 13.30
CA ALA A 739 40.07 0.52 14.65
C ALA A 739 39.14 -0.15 15.68
N GLU A 740 37.82 -0.13 15.47
CA GLU A 740 36.88 -0.80 16.38
C GLU A 740 36.87 -2.32 16.15
N ILE A 741 37.01 -2.76 14.89
CA ILE A 741 37.19 -4.18 14.55
C ILE A 741 38.51 -4.68 15.16
N GLN A 742 39.62 -3.96 14.96
CA GLN A 742 40.92 -4.31 15.52
C GLN A 742 40.89 -4.52 17.05
N ILE A 743 40.22 -3.61 17.78
CA ILE A 743 40.05 -3.72 19.23
C ILE A 743 39.27 -4.98 19.61
N LYS A 744 38.16 -5.27 18.92
CA LYS A 744 37.34 -6.47 19.18
C LYS A 744 38.08 -7.76 18.83
N VAL A 745 38.88 -7.76 17.77
CA VAL A 745 39.77 -8.88 17.41
C VAL A 745 40.79 -9.13 18.51
N LEU A 746 41.43 -8.06 19.02
CA LEU A 746 42.39 -8.16 20.12
C LEU A 746 41.74 -8.71 21.39
N ASP A 747 40.53 -8.24 21.73
CA ASP A 747 39.75 -8.78 22.85
C ASP A 747 39.50 -10.29 22.70
N CYS A 748 39.24 -10.78 21.48
CA CYS A 748 39.09 -12.21 21.22
C CYS A 748 40.41 -12.97 21.40
N LEU A 749 41.52 -12.43 20.88
CA LEU A 749 42.84 -13.08 20.95
C LEU A 749 43.35 -13.23 22.39
N LEU A 750 43.05 -12.24 23.27
CA LEU A 750 43.41 -12.30 24.69
C LEU A 750 42.80 -13.53 25.40
N MET A 751 41.71 -14.10 24.88
CA MET A 751 41.07 -15.29 25.45
C MET A 751 41.90 -16.57 25.32
N TRP A 752 42.83 -16.65 24.35
CA TRP A 752 43.74 -17.80 24.23
C TRP A 752 44.81 -17.83 25.33
N LYS A 753 44.98 -16.72 26.06
CA LYS A 753 45.94 -16.55 27.16
C LYS A 753 47.35 -16.98 26.76
N ASP A 754 47.81 -16.54 25.60
CA ASP A 754 49.18 -16.79 25.20
C ASP A 754 50.13 -16.00 26.11
N ASP A 755 51.19 -16.64 26.59
CA ASP A 755 52.11 -16.06 27.58
C ASP A 755 52.72 -14.72 27.13
N PHE A 756 52.87 -14.52 25.81
CA PHE A 756 53.39 -13.28 25.24
C PHE A 756 52.39 -12.11 25.21
N LEU A 757 51.08 -12.36 25.30
CA LEU A 757 50.03 -11.33 25.29
C LEU A 757 49.61 -10.89 26.70
N LEU A 758 49.80 -11.75 27.71
CA LEU A 758 49.43 -11.49 29.10
C LEU A 758 50.05 -10.20 29.69
N PRO A 759 51.33 -9.85 29.43
CA PRO A 759 51.92 -8.60 29.94
C PRO A 759 51.25 -7.34 29.36
N TYR A 760 50.72 -7.43 28.15
CA TYR A 760 50.13 -6.32 27.41
C TYR A 760 48.62 -6.17 27.64
N GLU A 761 47.99 -7.07 28.39
CA GLU A 761 46.56 -6.99 28.74
C GLU A 761 46.24 -5.68 29.48
N SER A 762 47.18 -5.20 30.32
CA SER A 762 47.07 -3.94 31.04
C SER A 762 47.27 -2.70 30.14
N ALA A 763 48.10 -2.79 29.10
CA ALA A 763 48.37 -1.72 28.13
C ALA A 763 47.24 -1.60 27.09
N SER A 764 46.68 -2.73 26.64
CA SER A 764 45.50 -2.79 25.77
C SER A 764 44.26 -2.22 26.48
N LYS A 765 44.04 -2.57 27.77
CA LYS A 765 43.00 -1.94 28.60
C LYS A 765 43.20 -0.42 28.79
N LYS A 766 44.45 0.07 28.83
CA LYS A 766 44.77 1.51 28.88
C LYS A 766 44.46 2.23 27.56
N LEU A 767 44.76 1.62 26.42
CA LEU A 767 44.42 2.15 25.09
C LEU A 767 42.89 2.25 24.89
N ASN A 768 42.15 1.25 25.38
CA ASN A 768 40.67 1.27 25.40
C ASN A 768 40.12 2.42 26.27
N ARG A 769 40.66 2.64 27.49
CA ARG A 769 40.26 3.78 28.34
C ARG A 769 40.58 5.14 27.71
N PHE A 770 41.66 5.23 26.94
CA PHE A 770 42.05 6.48 26.26
C PHE A 770 41.02 6.89 25.20
N LYS A 771 40.56 5.94 24.38
CA LYS A 771 39.50 6.18 23.37
C LYS A 771 38.11 6.41 23.97
N GLU A 772 37.80 5.79 25.11
CA GLU A 772 36.54 5.98 25.83
C GLU A 772 36.46 7.38 26.47
N ASN A 773 37.60 7.92 26.92
CA ASN A 773 37.72 9.31 27.35
C ASN A 773 37.61 10.31 26.19
N GLU A 774 38.19 10.03 25.01
CA GLU A 774 38.00 10.87 23.81
C GLU A 774 36.53 10.94 23.33
N ARG A 775 35.78 9.82 23.42
CA ARG A 775 34.34 9.82 23.08
C ARG A 775 33.50 10.60 24.11
N ARG A 776 33.88 10.59 25.39
CA ARG A 776 33.21 11.39 26.42
C ARG A 776 33.47 12.89 26.25
N THR A 777 34.68 13.29 25.85
CA THR A 777 35.00 14.70 25.58
C THR A 777 34.33 15.24 24.32
N ASN A 778 34.06 14.40 23.31
CA ASN A 778 33.33 14.81 22.11
C ASN A 778 31.80 14.86 22.26
N ASN A 779 31.23 14.14 23.25
CA ASN A 779 29.79 14.21 23.56
C ASN A 779 29.42 15.26 24.62
N SER A 780 30.41 15.87 25.28
CA SER A 780 30.21 17.03 26.18
C SER A 780 30.38 18.38 25.48
N GLY A 781 30.44 18.38 24.15
CA GLY A 781 30.60 19.56 23.30
C GLY A 781 29.50 19.69 22.25
N VAL A 782 28.24 19.41 22.61
CA VAL A 782 27.02 19.91 21.95
C VAL A 782 26.01 20.29 23.03
#